data_AF-A0A359JMS9-F1
#
_entry.id   AF-A0A359JMS9-F1
#
_cell.length_a   1.000
_cell.length_b   1.000
_cell.length_c   1.000
_cell.angle_alpha   90.00
_cell.angle_beta   90.00
_cell.angle_gamma   90.00
#
_symmetry.space_group_name_H-M   'P 1'
#
loop_
_entity.id
_entity.type
_entity.pdbx_description
1 polymer ?
#
loop_
_entity_poly.entity_id
_entity_poly.type
_entity_poly.pdbx_seq_one_letter_code
_entity_poly.pdbx_strand_id
1 'polypeptide(L)'
;MTLYEFALQASQDEDLAKIAKAIPSEVQEIRIDERFEGMELKIELTGPIASRRALKALEQYLKQVLHLSHVRIFISNIRSAYGTQSLQPVLDWILWVIHTKTGYGACIDEIVPSGNAVRVVLATQLTDEIKDAISAFINDFTSTYLMTGWEIKYEYNPPDTSAVSDPDYFLNRMRERAVKQAKKAVDEAISSDAKAPEAKKESKAGAAKKQDKIDPDMDKGSWEYKSIVEKQNIKQEKKGDFRRGQKFEDVSEAGEVIWGLCDMSAKKYKIKDAISKAGSNLLTSDTVIRLEGEIKVDLESQRLVGKNKNMILYKFFLSDDTYAVDCVLFPSPKDADQLNDKFGKGGYVGVAATIGYSKFDGQINATVKGFYVAKPPKKRMDLAEEKRIELHAHTKMSEKDAVIEPKDLIKTAYRMGHPACAITDHGVVQGFNDAYSAYKECKKKGEVPGFKLIFGMEGYLVDDGNCIAYHIGEEDVSLDSFVALDVETTGLDCTREGLLEIAAIRYEKGEDGNYTETGVFTTMVDPGLPISDKAKELTGITEEMIEGAPTPFEAVTKLAEFLKKEDILVGHNIFFDMGFIREAGFQIDIEQLDEEKHHPYRVKFYQPEIDTVSAVTFLYPDMPKHNLKDACEFLGIVNESEHRAMGDCRASAQILLRCIKDFGFTSCKQMNDHVGLLPKSEVTKRKTPSYHIIFLVKDTLGLYNLYRMVSEGHTEYFCMRPRIPKSEVRYLSAGIIVGGACERGQIFRAVHKAYISHGNNIDSTLEFLSSDSAFNRMIRLYDYFEIQPICNNEFYLREEDSGLHTKEDLININKIISIMAERVGKPCCATTDAHFLDQKDGEYRKYMLMDMGFKDAELQSDLYFRTTDEMLEEFSYLGEERAKEVVIDAPRLVSEPIRDDIKPFPDGTYPPVILSAPDDLRAIVNKTMKEMYEHEGVIPEIVQERVDKELNSIIGNGYSIMYYIAYKLVGKSNSDGYVVGSRGSVGSSLVATFSGISEVNPLAPHRRCPKCKYSAFDLTGTYGSGYDLP
;
A
#
# COMPACT_ATOMS: atom_id res chain seq x y z
N MET A 1 -49.00 23.22 -12.43
CA MET A 1 -49.85 24.18 -11.69
C MET A 1 -48.93 25.13 -10.96
N THR A 2 -49.34 26.38 -10.73
CA THR A 2 -48.50 27.30 -9.93
C THR A 2 -48.38 26.79 -8.49
N LEU A 3 -47.32 27.16 -7.75
CA LEU A 3 -47.12 26.66 -6.38
C LEU A 3 -48.30 26.98 -5.45
N TYR A 4 -48.98 28.10 -5.71
CA TYR A 4 -50.19 28.54 -5.00
C TYR A 4 -51.41 27.64 -5.31
N GLU A 5 -51.59 27.24 -6.57
CA GLU A 5 -52.65 26.30 -6.98
C GLU A 5 -52.38 24.88 -6.45
N PHE A 6 -51.11 24.46 -6.41
CA PHE A 6 -50.67 23.19 -5.80
C PHE A 6 -50.94 23.16 -4.30
N ALA A 7 -50.61 24.24 -3.58
CA ALA A 7 -50.89 24.35 -2.15
C ALA A 7 -52.40 24.34 -1.82
N LEU A 8 -53.23 24.91 -2.71
CA LEU A 8 -54.69 24.90 -2.54
C LEU A 8 -55.28 23.49 -2.72
N GLN A 9 -54.84 22.73 -3.72
CA GLN A 9 -55.28 21.34 -3.91
C GLN A 9 -54.71 20.39 -2.85
N ALA A 10 -53.44 20.58 -2.47
CA ALA A 10 -52.79 19.83 -1.39
C ALA A 10 -53.46 20.04 -0.03
N SER A 11 -54.20 21.14 0.18
CA SER A 11 -54.96 21.33 1.43
C SER A 11 -56.18 20.41 1.58
N GLN A 12 -56.57 19.70 0.52
CA GLN A 12 -57.72 18.79 0.49
C GLN A 12 -57.33 17.31 0.32
N ASP A 13 -56.04 16.99 0.16
CA ASP A 13 -55.50 15.64 0.00
C ASP A 13 -54.31 15.44 0.93
N GLU A 14 -54.38 14.42 1.78
CA GLU A 14 -53.47 14.26 2.93
C GLU A 14 -52.03 13.90 2.53
N ASP A 15 -51.83 13.31 1.34
CA ASP A 15 -50.51 12.94 0.84
C ASP A 15 -49.89 14.07 0.02
N LEU A 16 -50.69 14.80 -0.76
CA LEU A 16 -50.25 16.05 -1.38
C LEU A 16 -49.91 17.13 -0.34
N ALA A 17 -50.61 17.17 0.81
CA ALA A 17 -50.29 18.06 1.93
C ALA A 17 -48.89 17.82 2.52
N LYS A 18 -48.47 16.55 2.62
CA LYS A 18 -47.15 16.15 3.11
C LYS A 18 -46.05 16.55 2.12
N ILE A 19 -46.32 16.39 0.82
CA ILE A 19 -45.40 16.81 -0.25
C ILE A 19 -45.25 18.34 -0.26
N ALA A 20 -46.34 19.09 -0.12
CA ALA A 20 -46.32 20.55 -0.07
C ALA A 20 -45.48 21.10 1.10
N LYS A 21 -45.51 20.47 2.28
CA LYS A 21 -44.70 20.87 3.45
C LYS A 21 -43.19 20.63 3.29
N ALA A 22 -42.80 19.73 2.40
CA ALA A 22 -41.40 19.34 2.20
C ALA A 22 -40.71 20.12 1.08
N ILE A 23 -41.45 20.91 0.30
CA ILE A 23 -40.89 21.76 -0.76
C ILE A 23 -40.22 22.99 -0.10
N PRO A 24 -38.89 23.19 -0.30
CA PRO A 24 -38.20 24.35 0.24
C PRO A 24 -38.82 25.66 -0.26
N SER A 25 -38.88 26.69 0.59
CA SER A 25 -39.54 27.96 0.27
C SER A 25 -38.88 28.72 -0.90
N GLU A 26 -37.66 28.34 -1.29
CA GLU A 26 -36.96 28.90 -2.44
C GLU A 26 -37.42 28.35 -3.79
N VAL A 27 -38.23 27.28 -3.80
CA VAL A 27 -38.80 26.70 -5.03
C VAL A 27 -40.04 27.48 -5.45
N GLN A 28 -39.95 28.23 -6.55
CA GLN A 28 -41.01 29.16 -6.97
C GLN A 28 -42.08 28.56 -7.88
N GLU A 29 -41.77 27.50 -8.63
CA GLU A 29 -42.74 26.84 -9.52
C GLU A 29 -42.39 25.36 -9.71
N ILE A 30 -43.41 24.50 -9.76
CA ILE A 30 -43.28 23.06 -10.00
C ILE A 30 -44.28 22.64 -11.08
N ARG A 31 -43.79 21.93 -12.10
CA ARG A 31 -44.65 21.29 -13.11
C ARG A 31 -44.52 19.78 -13.01
N ILE A 32 -45.67 19.12 -12.81
CA ILE A 32 -45.81 17.66 -12.78
C ILE A 32 -46.51 17.28 -14.09
N ASP A 33 -45.91 16.38 -14.87
CA ASP A 33 -46.46 15.89 -16.13
C ASP A 33 -46.95 14.45 -15.93
N GLU A 34 -48.27 14.23 -15.92
CA GLU A 34 -48.92 12.98 -15.52
C GLU A 34 -49.09 11.95 -16.64
N ARG A 35 -48.26 11.99 -17.68
CA ARG A 35 -48.23 10.87 -18.63
C ARG A 35 -47.05 9.99 -18.28
N PHE A 36 -47.29 8.85 -17.64
CA PHE A 36 -46.65 7.55 -17.92
C PHE A 36 -47.05 6.53 -16.84
N GLU A 37 -47.51 5.36 -17.28
CA GLU A 37 -47.82 4.23 -16.41
C GLU A 37 -46.55 3.72 -15.73
N GLY A 38 -46.47 3.94 -14.41
CA GLY A 38 -45.94 2.93 -13.50
C GLY A 38 -44.49 3.00 -13.05
N MET A 39 -43.60 3.92 -13.49
CA MET A 39 -42.21 3.86 -13.00
C MET A 39 -41.36 5.14 -12.91
N GLU A 40 -41.84 6.33 -13.32
CA GLU A 40 -40.98 7.53 -13.24
C GLU A 40 -41.78 8.82 -13.05
N LEU A 41 -41.50 9.58 -11.98
CA LEU A 41 -42.09 10.90 -11.73
C LEU A 41 -41.14 12.00 -12.20
N LYS A 42 -41.61 12.92 -13.05
CA LYS A 42 -40.82 14.02 -13.63
C LYS A 42 -41.21 15.36 -13.01
N ILE A 43 -40.25 16.02 -12.35
CA ILE A 43 -40.45 17.31 -11.68
C ILE A 43 -39.55 18.36 -12.34
N GLU A 44 -40.12 19.43 -12.88
CA GLU A 44 -39.36 20.54 -13.47
C GLU A 44 -39.29 21.74 -12.51
N LEU A 45 -38.08 22.19 -12.17
CA LEU A 45 -37.79 23.34 -11.31
C LEU A 45 -37.29 24.53 -12.15
N THR A 46 -38.00 25.66 -12.09
CA THR A 46 -37.73 26.83 -12.95
C THR A 46 -37.02 28.01 -12.23
N GLY A 47 -36.56 27.83 -10.98
CA GLY A 47 -35.88 28.87 -10.17
C GLY A 47 -34.48 28.49 -9.63
N PRO A 48 -33.71 29.45 -9.06
CA PRO A 48 -32.35 29.21 -8.57
C PRO A 48 -32.34 28.32 -7.31
N ILE A 49 -31.45 27.33 -7.27
CA ILE A 49 -31.38 26.34 -6.18
C ILE A 49 -30.11 26.58 -5.35
N ALA A 50 -30.28 26.75 -4.04
CA ALA A 50 -29.20 27.16 -3.15
C ALA A 50 -28.18 26.05 -2.80
N SER A 51 -28.52 24.75 -2.90
CA SER A 51 -27.51 23.67 -2.72
C SER A 51 -27.90 22.30 -3.27
N ARG A 52 -26.88 21.52 -3.68
CA ARG A 52 -26.99 20.13 -4.17
C ARG A 52 -27.52 19.14 -3.13
N ARG A 53 -27.39 19.48 -1.84
CA ARG A 53 -27.82 18.64 -0.71
C ARG A 53 -29.35 18.67 -0.55
N ALA A 54 -29.99 19.81 -0.82
CA ALA A 54 -31.44 19.98 -0.78
C ALA A 54 -32.16 19.18 -1.88
N LEU A 55 -31.60 19.15 -3.11
CA LEU A 55 -32.13 18.37 -4.22
C LEU A 55 -32.10 16.86 -3.97
N LYS A 56 -30.98 16.35 -3.46
CA LYS A 56 -30.88 14.91 -3.11
C LYS A 56 -31.81 14.52 -1.97
N ALA A 57 -31.97 15.38 -0.96
CA ALA A 57 -32.90 15.13 0.13
C ALA A 57 -34.36 15.08 -0.36
N LEU A 58 -34.75 16.00 -1.26
CA LEU A 58 -36.08 16.02 -1.86
C LEU A 58 -36.34 14.77 -2.73
N GLU A 59 -35.37 14.38 -3.56
CA GLU A 59 -35.45 13.18 -4.40
C GLU A 59 -35.59 11.90 -3.57
N GLN A 60 -34.78 11.74 -2.52
CA GLN A 60 -34.77 10.55 -1.68
C GLN A 60 -36.04 10.43 -0.84
N TYR A 61 -36.59 11.56 -0.37
CA TYR A 61 -37.85 11.60 0.37
C TYR A 61 -39.07 11.30 -0.53
N LEU A 62 -39.11 11.84 -1.75
CA LEU A 62 -40.20 11.56 -2.71
C LEU A 62 -40.23 10.08 -3.13
N LYS A 63 -39.07 9.44 -3.31
CA LYS A 63 -38.99 7.99 -3.55
C LYS A 63 -39.56 7.17 -2.39
N GLN A 64 -39.30 7.60 -1.15
CA GLN A 64 -39.81 6.93 0.04
C GLN A 64 -41.32 7.09 0.22
N VAL A 65 -41.84 8.30 0.06
CA VAL A 65 -43.26 8.61 0.34
C VAL A 65 -44.18 8.08 -0.77
N LEU A 66 -43.76 8.13 -2.03
CA LEU A 66 -44.57 7.70 -3.17
C LEU A 66 -44.34 6.23 -3.54
N HIS A 67 -43.45 5.52 -2.85
CA HIS A 67 -43.03 4.14 -3.15
C HIS A 67 -42.58 3.93 -4.61
N LEU A 68 -42.01 4.96 -5.24
CA LEU A 68 -41.53 4.92 -6.61
C LEU A 68 -40.06 4.53 -6.67
N SER A 69 -39.72 3.57 -7.54
CA SER A 69 -38.35 3.12 -7.77
C SER A 69 -37.47 4.23 -8.37
N HIS A 70 -38.04 5.11 -9.21
CA HIS A 70 -37.32 6.23 -9.84
C HIS A 70 -38.12 7.55 -9.80
N VAL A 71 -37.44 8.61 -9.37
CA VAL A 71 -37.92 10.02 -9.40
C VAL A 71 -36.83 10.83 -10.06
N ARG A 72 -37.13 11.58 -11.13
CA ARG A 72 -36.17 12.44 -11.83
C ARG A 72 -36.58 13.90 -11.75
N ILE A 73 -35.67 14.73 -11.24
CA ILE A 73 -35.83 16.17 -11.12
C ILE A 73 -35.03 16.85 -12.23
N PHE A 74 -35.70 17.70 -13.02
CA PHE A 74 -35.12 18.47 -14.13
C PHE A 74 -35.05 19.95 -13.75
N ILE A 75 -33.93 20.60 -14.07
CA ILE A 75 -33.74 22.04 -13.84
C ILE A 75 -33.64 22.71 -15.21
N SER A 76 -34.66 23.47 -15.59
CA SER A 76 -34.72 24.03 -16.96
C SER A 76 -34.09 25.41 -17.10
N ASN A 77 -33.54 26.00 -16.03
CA ASN A 77 -32.93 27.33 -16.08
C ASN A 77 -31.65 27.47 -15.24
N ILE A 78 -30.55 26.85 -15.68
CA ILE A 78 -29.21 26.94 -15.05
C ILE A 78 -28.56 28.33 -15.24
N ARG A 79 -29.17 29.23 -16.04
CA ARG A 79 -28.58 30.53 -16.43
C ARG A 79 -28.15 31.45 -15.28
N SER A 80 -28.52 31.18 -14.03
CA SER A 80 -28.06 31.94 -12.86
C SER A 80 -27.10 31.20 -11.91
N ALA A 81 -26.90 29.88 -12.05
CA ALA A 81 -25.99 29.15 -11.16
C ALA A 81 -24.52 29.30 -11.57
N TYR A 82 -24.27 29.40 -12.88
CA TYR A 82 -22.94 29.62 -13.41
C TYR A 82 -23.06 30.49 -14.66
N GLY A 83 -22.58 31.74 -14.61
CA GLY A 83 -22.56 32.63 -15.76
C GLY A 83 -21.88 31.97 -16.97
N THR A 84 -22.19 32.45 -18.18
CA THR A 84 -21.74 31.91 -19.48
C THR A 84 -20.22 31.65 -19.62
N GLN A 85 -19.38 32.13 -18.69
CA GLN A 85 -17.94 31.89 -18.65
C GLN A 85 -17.50 30.57 -17.98
N SER A 86 -18.38 29.79 -17.30
CA SER A 86 -17.93 28.63 -16.50
C SER A 86 -17.94 27.26 -17.20
N LEU A 87 -18.48 27.13 -18.41
CA LEU A 87 -18.62 25.82 -19.09
C LEU A 87 -17.45 25.48 -20.02
N GLN A 88 -16.67 26.49 -20.45
CA GLN A 88 -15.56 26.28 -21.38
C GLN A 88 -14.47 25.34 -20.84
N PRO A 89 -14.04 25.40 -19.55
CA PRO A 89 -13.04 24.47 -19.03
C PRO A 89 -13.47 23.00 -19.08
N VAL A 90 -14.77 22.74 -18.95
CA VAL A 90 -15.34 21.38 -19.04
C VAL A 90 -15.36 20.90 -20.49
N LEU A 91 -15.73 21.77 -21.42
CA LEU A 91 -15.72 21.46 -22.87
C LEU A 91 -14.29 21.27 -23.41
N ASP A 92 -13.34 22.07 -22.93
CA ASP A 92 -11.90 21.93 -23.25
C ASP A 92 -11.35 20.60 -22.70
N TRP A 93 -11.78 20.18 -21.51
CA TRP A 93 -11.44 18.88 -20.95
C TRP A 93 -12.08 17.74 -21.74
N ILE A 94 -13.35 17.85 -22.17
CA ILE A 94 -14.00 16.86 -23.03
C ILE A 94 -13.24 16.70 -24.35
N LEU A 95 -12.81 17.81 -24.96
CA LEU A 95 -11.98 17.80 -26.16
C LEU A 95 -10.65 17.07 -25.93
N TRP A 96 -10.00 17.30 -24.78
CA TRP A 96 -8.79 16.58 -24.38
C TRP A 96 -9.03 15.08 -24.19
N VAL A 97 -10.16 14.67 -23.61
CA VAL A 97 -10.52 13.26 -23.46
C VAL A 97 -10.78 12.60 -24.81
N ILE A 98 -11.51 13.25 -25.72
CA ILE A 98 -11.71 12.77 -27.09
C ILE A 98 -10.34 12.62 -27.79
N HIS A 99 -9.44 13.59 -27.62
CA HIS A 99 -8.10 13.54 -28.18
C HIS A 99 -7.27 12.35 -27.66
N THR A 100 -7.30 12.10 -26.35
CA THR A 100 -6.47 11.06 -25.71
C THR A 100 -7.06 9.65 -25.78
N LYS A 101 -8.38 9.52 -25.86
CA LYS A 101 -9.07 8.21 -25.76
C LYS A 101 -9.58 7.68 -27.09
N THR A 102 -9.95 8.55 -28.03
CA THR A 102 -10.60 8.12 -29.28
C THR A 102 -9.77 8.40 -30.52
N GLY A 103 -8.68 9.17 -30.42
CA GLY A 103 -7.79 9.52 -31.55
C GLY A 103 -8.40 10.53 -32.54
N TYR A 104 -9.71 10.79 -32.46
CA TYR A 104 -10.43 11.72 -33.35
C TYR A 104 -10.27 13.20 -32.97
N GLY A 105 -9.68 13.51 -31.80
CA GLY A 105 -9.53 14.89 -31.34
C GLY A 105 -8.64 15.76 -32.24
N ALA A 106 -7.82 15.17 -33.12
CA ALA A 106 -7.07 15.93 -34.14
C ALA A 106 -7.95 16.52 -35.25
N CYS A 107 -9.20 16.05 -35.38
CA CYS A 107 -10.16 16.52 -36.39
C CYS A 107 -11.10 17.60 -35.85
N ILE A 108 -11.04 17.90 -34.55
CA ILE A 108 -11.91 18.86 -33.85
C ILE A 108 -11.05 20.06 -33.40
N ASP A 109 -11.38 21.24 -33.91
CA ASP A 109 -10.64 22.49 -33.69
C ASP A 109 -11.02 23.16 -32.37
N GLU A 110 -12.31 23.13 -32.02
CA GLU A 110 -12.85 23.57 -30.73
C GLU A 110 -14.26 23.04 -30.47
N ILE A 111 -14.63 22.97 -29.19
CA ILE A 111 -15.99 22.71 -28.75
C ILE A 111 -16.45 23.90 -27.92
N VAL A 112 -17.49 24.61 -28.37
CA VAL A 112 -17.94 25.85 -27.75
C VAL A 112 -19.43 25.80 -27.42
N PRO A 113 -19.85 26.39 -26.28
CA PRO A 113 -21.25 26.45 -25.92
C PRO A 113 -21.98 27.47 -26.82
N SER A 114 -23.14 27.10 -27.36
CA SER A 114 -23.94 27.93 -28.26
C SER A 114 -25.42 27.87 -27.86
N GLY A 115 -25.83 28.72 -26.90
CA GLY A 115 -27.20 28.71 -26.38
C GLY A 115 -27.52 27.41 -25.64
N ASN A 116 -28.53 26.66 -26.10
CA ASN A 116 -28.89 25.33 -25.56
C ASN A 116 -28.21 24.18 -26.32
N ALA A 117 -27.20 24.48 -27.14
CA ALA A 117 -26.49 23.54 -27.99
C ALA A 117 -24.97 23.59 -27.74
N VAL A 118 -24.28 22.50 -28.05
CA VAL A 118 -22.81 22.45 -28.15
C VAL A 118 -22.44 22.51 -29.62
N ARG A 119 -21.55 23.44 -29.99
CA ARG A 119 -21.03 23.53 -31.36
C ARG A 119 -19.63 22.90 -31.41
N VAL A 120 -19.46 21.92 -32.28
CA VAL A 120 -18.20 21.21 -32.52
C VAL A 120 -17.63 21.68 -33.85
N VAL A 121 -16.54 22.45 -33.79
CA VAL A 121 -15.87 22.99 -34.97
C VAL A 121 -14.85 21.99 -35.47
N LEU A 122 -14.94 21.58 -36.73
CA LEU A 122 -14.09 20.57 -37.33
C LEU A 122 -12.99 21.20 -38.19
N ALA A 123 -11.76 20.69 -38.04
CA ALA A 123 -10.59 21.08 -38.83
C ALA A 123 -10.49 20.30 -40.15
N THR A 124 -11.16 19.16 -40.26
CA THR A 124 -11.23 18.29 -41.45
C THR A 124 -12.66 17.79 -41.67
N GLN A 125 -13.03 17.46 -42.90
CA GLN A 125 -14.35 16.85 -43.15
C GLN A 125 -14.37 15.42 -42.61
N LEU A 126 -15.38 15.12 -41.78
CA LEU A 126 -15.61 13.81 -41.18
C LEU A 126 -16.81 13.10 -41.83
N THR A 127 -16.75 11.77 -41.88
CA THR A 127 -17.91 10.93 -42.24
C THR A 127 -18.98 11.02 -41.14
N ASP A 128 -20.24 10.77 -41.50
CA ASP A 128 -21.35 10.89 -40.55
C ASP A 128 -21.27 9.86 -39.42
N GLU A 129 -20.73 8.67 -39.69
CA GLU A 129 -20.45 7.63 -38.68
C GLU A 129 -19.51 8.13 -37.56
N ILE A 130 -18.50 8.93 -37.91
CA ILE A 130 -17.55 9.48 -36.94
C ILE A 130 -18.19 10.65 -36.16
N LYS A 131 -18.99 11.48 -36.82
CA LYS A 131 -19.77 12.53 -36.13
C LYS A 131 -20.77 11.93 -35.15
N ASP A 132 -21.41 10.81 -35.48
CA ASP A 132 -22.34 10.13 -34.60
C ASP A 132 -21.63 9.55 -33.37
N ALA A 133 -20.45 8.96 -33.54
CA ALA A 133 -19.62 8.47 -32.44
C ALA A 133 -19.17 9.60 -31.49
N ILE A 134 -18.74 10.74 -32.04
CA ILE A 134 -18.36 11.92 -31.24
C ILE A 134 -19.58 12.48 -30.50
N SER A 135 -20.74 12.53 -31.16
CA SER A 135 -21.99 13.03 -30.57
C SER A 135 -22.48 12.14 -29.43
N ALA A 136 -22.43 10.82 -29.62
CA ALA A 136 -22.79 9.85 -28.61
C ALA A 136 -21.88 9.98 -27.37
N PHE A 137 -20.57 10.13 -27.58
CA PHE A 137 -19.61 10.32 -26.50
C PHE A 137 -19.87 11.60 -25.70
N ILE A 138 -20.07 12.73 -26.38
CA ILE A 138 -20.35 14.00 -25.71
C ILE A 138 -21.67 13.91 -24.92
N ASN A 139 -22.71 13.32 -25.49
CA ASN A 139 -24.01 13.18 -24.82
C ASN A 139 -23.98 12.20 -23.63
N ASP A 140 -23.29 11.07 -23.75
CA ASP A 140 -23.13 10.12 -22.65
C ASP A 140 -22.36 10.75 -21.49
N PHE A 141 -21.29 11.51 -21.82
CA PHE A 141 -20.52 12.23 -20.82
C PHE A 141 -21.31 13.36 -20.14
N THR A 142 -22.00 14.21 -20.90
CA THR A 142 -22.80 15.30 -20.32
C THR A 142 -24.02 14.79 -19.55
N SER A 143 -24.62 13.67 -19.97
CA SER A 143 -25.74 13.06 -19.25
C SER A 143 -25.28 12.42 -17.92
N THR A 144 -24.13 11.77 -17.90
CA THR A 144 -23.56 11.13 -16.70
C THR A 144 -23.09 12.15 -15.66
N TYR A 145 -22.40 13.20 -16.09
CA TYR A 145 -21.71 14.12 -15.17
C TYR A 145 -22.43 15.45 -14.95
N LEU A 146 -23.19 15.93 -15.93
CA LEU A 146 -23.89 17.21 -15.87
C LEU A 146 -25.42 17.06 -15.88
N MET A 147 -25.95 15.83 -15.95
CA MET A 147 -27.38 15.51 -15.97
C MET A 147 -28.18 16.32 -17.01
N THR A 148 -27.57 16.58 -18.18
CA THR A 148 -28.17 17.36 -19.29
C THR A 148 -27.91 16.69 -20.65
N GLY A 149 -28.91 16.72 -21.54
CA GLY A 149 -28.78 16.30 -22.95
C GLY A 149 -28.71 17.53 -23.86
N TRP A 150 -27.61 17.68 -24.60
CA TRP A 150 -27.34 18.88 -25.40
C TRP A 150 -27.59 18.62 -26.89
N GLU A 151 -28.08 19.62 -27.61
CA GLU A 151 -28.13 19.56 -29.07
C GLU A 151 -26.70 19.78 -29.62
N ILE A 152 -26.14 18.83 -30.38
CA ILE A 152 -24.77 18.93 -30.92
C ILE A 152 -24.82 19.38 -32.39
N LYS A 153 -24.08 20.45 -32.72
CA LYS A 153 -24.01 21.01 -34.08
C LYS A 153 -22.57 21.01 -34.59
N TYR A 154 -22.35 20.40 -35.74
CA TYR A 154 -21.04 20.40 -36.40
C TYR A 154 -20.91 21.58 -37.36
N GLU A 155 -19.78 22.28 -37.28
CA GLU A 155 -19.42 23.34 -38.21
C GLU A 155 -18.01 23.06 -38.77
N TYR A 156 -17.85 23.07 -40.09
CA TYR A 156 -16.56 22.83 -40.72
C TYR A 156 -15.87 24.16 -41.02
N ASN A 157 -14.64 24.33 -40.53
CA ASN A 157 -13.86 25.54 -40.79
C ASN A 157 -12.50 25.14 -41.40
N PRO A 158 -12.28 25.31 -42.72
CA PRO A 158 -11.07 24.83 -43.38
C PRO A 158 -9.84 25.64 -42.94
N PRO A 159 -8.66 25.01 -42.72
CA PRO A 159 -7.45 25.72 -42.33
C PRO A 159 -6.94 26.63 -43.46
N ASP A 160 -6.42 27.81 -43.09
CA ASP A 160 -5.77 28.74 -44.01
C ASP A 160 -4.52 28.08 -44.62
N THR A 161 -4.53 27.89 -45.94
CA THR A 161 -3.66 26.96 -46.69
C THR A 161 -2.17 27.33 -46.77
N SER A 162 -1.65 28.18 -45.89
CA SER A 162 -0.25 28.63 -45.91
C SER A 162 0.70 27.93 -44.93
N ALA A 163 0.24 26.95 -44.14
CA ALA A 163 1.05 26.36 -43.06
C ALA A 163 0.96 24.82 -42.91
N VAL A 164 0.85 24.08 -44.00
CA VAL A 164 0.82 22.60 -43.97
C VAL A 164 2.14 22.04 -44.49
N SER A 165 3.22 22.14 -43.69
CA SER A 165 4.44 21.35 -43.92
C SER A 165 5.21 21.02 -42.63
N ASP A 166 4.64 21.29 -41.45
CA ASP A 166 5.26 21.03 -40.15
C ASP A 166 4.45 19.97 -39.38
N PRO A 167 5.01 18.76 -39.10
CA PRO A 167 4.35 17.72 -38.31
C PRO A 167 3.96 18.17 -36.89
N ASP A 168 4.63 19.19 -36.35
CA ASP A 168 4.38 19.73 -35.00
C ASP A 168 3.47 20.98 -35.02
N TYR A 169 2.90 21.36 -36.17
CA TYR A 169 2.06 22.55 -36.34
C TYR A 169 0.94 22.63 -35.29
N PHE A 170 0.27 21.51 -35.02
CA PHE A 170 -0.83 21.44 -34.05
C PHE A 170 -0.35 21.55 -32.58
N LEU A 171 0.81 20.95 -32.24
CA LEU A 171 1.41 21.06 -30.91
C LEU A 171 1.89 22.49 -30.61
N ASN A 172 2.46 23.16 -31.61
CA ASN A 172 2.89 24.55 -31.49
C ASN A 172 1.71 25.52 -31.35
N ARG A 173 0.60 25.28 -32.07
CA ARG A 173 -0.63 26.09 -31.95
C ARG A 173 -1.31 25.91 -30.58
N MET A 174 -1.28 24.71 -30.00
CA MET A 174 -1.77 24.46 -28.63
C MET A 174 -0.92 25.16 -27.57
N ARG A 175 0.41 25.16 -27.71
CA ARG A 175 1.31 25.91 -26.83
C ARG A 175 1.06 27.42 -26.91
N GLU A 176 0.85 27.97 -28.11
CA GLU A 176 0.51 29.39 -28.27
C GLU A 176 -0.85 29.77 -27.66
N ARG A 177 -1.85 28.88 -27.72
CA ARG A 177 -3.16 29.08 -27.09
C ARG A 177 -3.10 29.03 -25.56
N ALA A 178 -2.38 28.06 -24.98
CA ALA A 178 -2.19 27.97 -23.52
C ALA A 178 -1.47 29.22 -22.98
N VAL A 179 -0.47 29.72 -23.72
CA VAL A 179 0.22 30.97 -23.38
C VAL A 179 -0.71 32.19 -23.49
N LYS A 180 -1.59 32.26 -24.49
CA LYS A 180 -2.58 33.35 -24.63
C LYS A 180 -3.66 33.34 -23.55
N GLN A 181 -4.16 32.17 -23.15
CA GLN A 181 -5.14 32.04 -22.06
C GLN A 181 -4.53 32.38 -20.70
N ALA A 182 -3.30 31.92 -20.43
CA ALA A 182 -2.56 32.28 -19.22
C ALA A 182 -2.31 33.81 -19.15
N LYS A 183 -1.96 34.43 -20.28
CA LYS A 183 -1.77 35.89 -20.37
C LYS A 183 -3.06 36.67 -20.11
N LYS A 184 -4.18 36.20 -20.65
CA LYS A 184 -5.50 36.81 -20.43
C LYS A 184 -5.97 36.70 -18.97
N ALA A 185 -5.73 35.56 -18.32
CA ALA A 185 -6.05 35.37 -16.91
C ALA A 185 -5.19 36.26 -15.99
N VAL A 186 -3.92 36.47 -16.35
CA VAL A 186 -3.02 37.41 -15.64
C VAL A 186 -3.45 38.86 -15.86
N ASP A 187 -3.82 39.25 -17.08
CA ASP A 187 -4.28 40.61 -17.39
C ASP A 187 -5.63 40.94 -16.69
N GLU A 188 -6.53 39.95 -16.56
CA GLU A 188 -7.80 40.08 -15.83
C GLU A 188 -7.60 40.19 -14.31
N ALA A 189 -6.65 39.44 -13.73
CA ALA A 189 -6.28 39.53 -12.32
C ALA A 189 -5.59 40.85 -11.95
N ILE A 190 -4.84 41.45 -12.87
CA ILE A 190 -4.22 42.78 -12.69
C ILE A 190 -5.29 43.90 -12.69
N SER A 191 -6.44 43.68 -13.32
CA SER A 191 -7.53 44.67 -13.42
C SER A 191 -8.39 44.78 -12.15
N SER A 192 -8.39 43.78 -11.28
CA SER A 192 -9.27 43.72 -10.10
C SER A 192 -8.75 44.42 -8.84
N ASP A 193 -7.47 44.83 -8.80
CA ASP A 193 -6.80 45.32 -7.57
C ASP A 193 -6.49 46.84 -7.53
N ALA A 194 -7.19 47.66 -8.34
CA ALA A 194 -6.93 49.11 -8.36
C ALA A 194 -8.18 49.98 -8.02
N LYS A 195 -8.28 50.39 -6.74
CA LYS A 195 -8.88 51.67 -6.27
C LYS A 195 -7.82 52.29 -5.35
N ALA A 196 -7.29 53.51 -5.45
CA ALA A 196 -7.55 54.80 -6.13
C ALA A 196 -6.23 55.64 -6.06
N PRO A 197 -6.14 56.97 -6.32
CA PRO A 197 -6.93 57.88 -7.17
C PRO A 197 -6.10 58.53 -8.31
N GLU A 198 -6.80 59.19 -9.23
CA GLU A 198 -6.28 59.86 -10.44
C GLU A 198 -5.30 61.02 -10.19
N ALA A 199 -4.25 61.09 -11.01
CA ALA A 199 -3.50 62.33 -11.28
C ALA A 199 -3.13 62.44 -12.78
N LYS A 200 -3.84 63.36 -13.44
CA LYS A 200 -3.52 64.16 -14.64
C LYS A 200 -2.65 63.59 -15.78
N LYS A 201 -3.32 63.44 -16.93
CA LYS A 201 -2.76 63.42 -18.29
C LYS A 201 -1.83 64.60 -18.56
N GLU A 202 -0.67 64.32 -19.17
CA GLU A 202 -0.08 65.18 -20.19
C GLU A 202 0.55 64.36 -21.33
N SER A 203 0.48 64.95 -22.52
CA SER A 203 0.57 64.35 -23.85
C SER A 203 1.93 64.54 -24.54
N LYS A 204 2.10 63.81 -25.65
CA LYS A 204 3.00 64.01 -26.83
C LYS A 204 4.21 63.06 -26.86
N ALA A 205 4.26 62.08 -27.76
CA ALA A 205 4.45 62.16 -29.23
C ALA A 205 5.90 62.44 -29.65
N GLY A 206 6.52 61.40 -30.24
CA GLY A 206 7.50 61.44 -31.33
C GLY A 206 8.86 62.13 -31.13
N ALA A 207 9.96 61.39 -31.28
CA ALA A 207 10.94 61.61 -32.38
C ALA A 207 12.31 60.91 -32.12
N ALA A 208 12.75 60.20 -33.16
CA ALA A 208 14.10 60.06 -33.73
C ALA A 208 15.38 60.02 -32.85
N LYS A 209 16.19 58.97 -33.10
CA LYS A 209 17.60 58.83 -32.71
C LYS A 209 18.48 59.97 -33.29
N LYS A 210 19.30 60.60 -32.45
CA LYS A 210 20.51 61.35 -32.84
C LYS A 210 21.75 60.72 -32.19
N GLN A 211 22.87 60.71 -32.91
CA GLN A 211 24.20 60.33 -32.43
C GLN A 211 24.90 61.54 -31.84
N ASP A 212 25.47 61.41 -30.64
CA ASP A 212 26.21 62.48 -29.96
C ASP A 212 27.65 62.59 -30.49
N LYS A 213 28.01 63.75 -31.06
CA LYS A 213 29.38 64.22 -31.28
C LYS A 213 29.60 65.47 -30.40
N ILE A 214 30.81 65.66 -29.88
CA ILE A 214 31.16 66.85 -29.08
C ILE A 214 31.42 68.04 -30.01
N ASP A 215 30.77 69.16 -29.75
CA ASP A 215 31.01 70.46 -30.40
C ASP A 215 32.23 71.16 -29.74
N PRO A 216 33.20 71.69 -30.50
CA PRO A 216 34.38 72.37 -29.97
C PRO A 216 34.12 73.63 -29.12
N ASP A 217 32.95 74.27 -29.24
CA ASP A 217 32.60 75.46 -28.44
C ASP A 217 31.73 75.14 -27.20
N MET A 218 31.58 73.85 -26.88
CA MET A 218 30.75 73.38 -25.77
C MET A 218 31.39 73.69 -24.39
N ASP A 219 30.61 74.26 -23.47
CA ASP A 219 31.08 74.58 -22.12
C ASP A 219 31.47 73.30 -21.35
N LYS A 220 32.74 73.23 -20.93
CA LYS A 220 33.34 72.11 -20.19
C LYS A 220 32.75 71.92 -18.79
N GLY A 221 32.03 72.91 -18.26
CA GLY A 221 31.31 72.82 -16.99
C GLY A 221 29.93 72.15 -17.09
N SER A 222 29.36 72.08 -18.30
CA SER A 222 27.99 71.59 -18.54
C SER A 222 27.82 70.08 -18.32
N TRP A 223 26.60 69.67 -17.96
CA TRP A 223 26.24 68.27 -17.71
C TRP A 223 26.37 67.39 -18.97
N GLU A 224 26.09 67.93 -20.16
CA GLU A 224 26.21 67.21 -21.43
C GLU A 224 27.67 66.88 -21.77
N TYR A 225 28.61 67.82 -21.58
CA TYR A 225 30.04 67.59 -21.81
C TYR A 225 30.60 66.50 -20.87
N LYS A 226 30.24 66.54 -19.58
CA LYS A 226 30.63 65.52 -18.59
C LYS A 226 30.08 64.13 -18.95
N SER A 227 28.84 64.05 -19.42
CA SER A 227 28.21 62.77 -19.77
C SER A 227 28.84 62.07 -20.99
N ILE A 228 29.41 62.84 -21.94
CA ILE A 228 30.06 62.26 -23.14
C ILE A 228 31.50 61.82 -22.81
N VAL A 229 32.23 62.55 -21.96
CA VAL A 229 33.58 62.19 -21.49
C VAL A 229 33.56 60.94 -20.58
N GLU A 230 32.55 60.82 -19.72
CA GLU A 230 32.39 59.68 -18.81
C GLU A 230 32.04 58.38 -19.58
N LYS A 231 31.23 58.49 -20.66
CA LYS A 231 30.95 57.37 -21.57
C LYS A 231 32.16 56.93 -22.41
N GLN A 232 33.14 57.81 -22.66
CA GLN A 232 34.37 57.46 -23.37
C GLN A 232 35.43 56.81 -22.44
N ASN A 233 35.51 57.22 -21.17
CA ASN A 233 36.44 56.62 -20.19
C ASN A 233 36.06 55.18 -19.78
N ILE A 234 34.77 54.85 -19.70
CA ILE A 234 34.28 53.50 -19.35
C ILE A 234 34.68 52.43 -20.40
N LYS A 235 35.05 52.83 -21.63
CA LYS A 235 35.49 51.90 -22.67
C LYS A 235 36.97 51.49 -22.61
N GLN A 236 37.82 52.15 -21.80
CA GLN A 236 39.26 51.86 -21.75
C GLN A 236 39.74 50.96 -20.59
N GLU A 237 38.94 50.73 -19.53
CA GLU A 237 39.35 49.89 -18.38
C GLU A 237 39.17 48.37 -18.57
N LYS A 238 38.62 47.90 -19.70
CA LYS A 238 38.52 46.46 -20.01
C LYS A 238 39.71 45.96 -20.85
N LYS A 239 40.94 46.03 -20.32
CA LYS A 239 42.08 45.20 -20.77
C LYS A 239 43.06 44.96 -19.61
N GLY A 240 42.84 43.87 -18.88
CA GLY A 240 43.81 43.27 -17.95
C GLY A 240 43.65 41.76 -17.97
N ASP A 241 44.68 41.06 -18.44
CA ASP A 241 44.74 39.62 -18.70
C ASP A 241 44.52 38.76 -17.44
N PHE A 242 43.64 37.76 -17.51
CA PHE A 242 43.59 36.65 -16.55
C PHE A 242 44.11 35.36 -17.19
N ARG A 243 45.28 34.91 -16.73
CA ARG A 243 45.92 33.65 -17.14
C ARG A 243 45.15 32.44 -16.61
N ARG A 244 44.95 31.46 -17.49
CA ARG A 244 44.47 30.10 -17.21
C ARG A 244 45.57 29.25 -16.55
N GLY A 245 45.16 28.46 -15.55
CA GLY A 245 45.71 27.12 -15.31
C GLY A 245 46.49 26.94 -14.02
N GLN A 246 45.96 26.11 -13.11
CA GLN A 246 46.76 25.21 -12.27
C GLN A 246 45.92 24.00 -11.84
N LYS A 247 46.55 22.82 -11.83
CA LYS A 247 45.98 21.51 -11.47
C LYS A 247 45.98 21.33 -9.94
N PHE A 248 45.01 20.54 -9.50
CA PHE A 248 44.81 20.01 -8.15
C PHE A 248 45.94 19.07 -7.72
N GLU A 249 46.51 19.32 -6.54
CA GLU A 249 46.99 18.29 -5.60
C GLU A 249 47.26 18.94 -4.23
N ASP A 250 46.72 18.30 -3.19
CA ASP A 250 46.85 18.45 -1.73
C ASP A 250 46.75 19.84 -1.04
N VAL A 251 45.81 19.97 -0.08
CA VAL A 251 45.98 20.50 1.31
C VAL A 251 44.61 20.88 1.96
N SER A 252 44.54 20.77 3.29
CA SER A 252 43.43 20.63 4.26
C SER A 252 42.51 21.83 4.62
N GLU A 253 41.31 21.46 5.10
CA GLU A 253 40.29 22.13 5.96
C GLU A 253 39.48 23.36 5.47
N ALA A 254 38.14 23.18 5.55
CA ALA A 254 37.04 24.14 5.49
C ALA A 254 36.99 25.12 4.29
N GLY A 255 36.16 24.76 3.30
CA GLY A 255 35.72 25.69 2.25
C GLY A 255 36.28 25.43 0.86
N GLU A 256 36.50 24.17 0.48
CA GLU A 256 36.82 23.83 -0.90
C GLU A 256 35.68 24.26 -1.83
N VAL A 257 36.00 25.17 -2.75
CA VAL A 257 35.10 25.56 -3.82
C VAL A 257 35.05 24.43 -4.82
N ILE A 258 33.87 23.86 -4.99
CA ILE A 258 33.61 22.79 -5.96
C ILE A 258 33.55 23.38 -7.37
N TRP A 259 32.88 24.53 -7.53
CA TRP A 259 32.67 25.17 -8.82
C TRP A 259 32.22 26.63 -8.66
N GLY A 260 32.59 27.52 -9.57
CA GLY A 260 32.13 28.92 -9.58
C GLY A 260 32.80 29.83 -8.56
N LEU A 261 32.17 30.98 -8.28
CA LEU A 261 32.66 31.99 -7.33
C LEU A 261 31.96 31.83 -5.97
N CYS A 262 32.72 31.41 -4.97
CA CYS A 262 32.24 31.30 -3.59
C CYS A 262 33.06 32.24 -2.67
N ASP A 263 32.44 33.34 -2.25
CA ASP A 263 33.00 34.15 -1.17
C ASP A 263 32.74 33.44 0.17
N MET A 264 33.78 32.78 0.69
CA MET A 264 33.69 32.06 1.96
C MET A 264 33.58 32.99 3.18
N SER A 265 33.83 34.30 3.02
CA SER A 265 33.60 35.31 4.06
C SER A 265 32.13 35.77 4.12
N ALA A 266 31.34 35.50 3.08
CA ALA A 266 29.93 35.83 3.04
C ALA A 266 29.15 35.17 4.20
N LYS A 267 28.12 35.85 4.70
CA LYS A 267 27.36 35.37 5.85
C LYS A 267 26.50 34.15 5.45
N LYS A 268 26.53 33.12 6.31
CA LYS A 268 25.71 31.91 6.18
C LYS A 268 24.34 32.14 6.82
N TYR A 269 23.29 31.69 6.14
CA TYR A 269 21.91 31.76 6.61
C TYR A 269 21.24 30.39 6.55
N LYS A 270 20.27 30.15 7.44
CA LYS A 270 19.25 29.11 7.22
C LYS A 270 18.35 29.53 6.07
N ILE A 271 17.84 28.58 5.29
CA ILE A 271 17.10 28.89 4.06
C ILE A 271 15.84 29.69 4.38
N LYS A 272 15.10 29.30 5.43
CA LYS A 272 13.90 30.02 5.91
C LYS A 272 14.19 31.49 6.24
N ASP A 273 15.28 31.76 6.97
CA ASP A 273 15.68 33.12 7.37
C ASP A 273 16.09 33.96 6.16
N ALA A 274 16.78 33.33 5.20
CA ALA A 274 17.23 34.00 3.99
C ALA A 274 16.05 34.44 3.11
N ILE A 275 15.03 33.58 2.96
CA ILE A 275 13.80 33.90 2.23
C ILE A 275 12.99 34.97 2.96
N SER A 276 12.81 34.84 4.28
CA SER A 276 12.09 35.84 5.08
C SER A 276 12.73 37.23 4.95
N LYS A 277 14.07 37.31 5.05
CA LYS A 277 14.82 38.57 4.91
C LYS A 277 14.81 39.13 3.49
N ALA A 278 14.79 38.27 2.47
CA ALA A 278 14.62 38.71 1.09
C ALA A 278 13.21 39.28 0.85
N GLY A 279 12.17 38.63 1.39
CA GLY A 279 10.79 39.12 1.32
C GLY A 279 10.59 40.46 2.04
N SER A 280 11.35 40.72 3.11
CA SER A 280 11.34 42.00 3.82
C SER A 280 12.34 43.05 3.28
N ASN A 281 12.93 42.83 2.09
CA ASN A 281 13.96 43.69 1.48
C ASN A 281 15.22 43.95 2.34
N LEU A 282 15.51 43.08 3.32
CA LEU A 282 16.70 43.14 4.17
C LEU A 282 17.91 42.43 3.55
N LEU A 283 17.70 41.68 2.47
CA LEU A 283 18.74 41.15 1.59
C LEU A 283 18.48 41.71 0.19
N THR A 284 19.46 42.44 -0.37
CA THR A 284 19.40 42.96 -1.73
C THR A 284 19.87 41.89 -2.71
N SER A 285 19.42 41.96 -3.97
CA SER A 285 19.80 41.04 -5.05
C SER A 285 21.32 40.99 -5.34
N ASP A 286 22.08 41.92 -4.77
CA ASP A 286 23.53 42.06 -4.95
C ASP A 286 24.32 41.48 -3.77
N THR A 287 23.66 41.13 -2.67
CA THR A 287 24.32 40.56 -1.49
C THR A 287 24.51 39.06 -1.68
N VAL A 288 25.76 38.62 -1.79
CA VAL A 288 26.10 37.19 -1.81
C VAL A 288 25.98 36.64 -0.40
N ILE A 289 25.25 35.54 -0.27
CA ILE A 289 25.08 34.78 0.97
C ILE A 289 25.49 33.33 0.75
N ARG A 290 25.69 32.61 1.86
CA ARG A 290 25.92 31.16 1.84
C ARG A 290 24.70 30.41 2.38
N LEU A 291 24.27 29.40 1.64
CA LEU A 291 23.23 28.45 2.02
C LEU A 291 23.81 27.05 1.95
N GLU A 292 23.36 26.15 2.81
CA GLU A 292 23.74 24.73 2.76
C GLU A 292 22.49 23.89 2.85
N GLY A 293 22.44 22.83 2.05
CA GLY A 293 21.31 21.94 2.02
C GLY A 293 21.52 20.76 1.09
N GLU A 294 20.56 19.87 1.09
CA GLU A 294 20.46 18.80 0.12
C GLU A 294 19.85 19.33 -1.18
N ILE A 295 20.50 19.00 -2.30
CA ILE A 295 19.93 19.17 -3.63
C ILE A 295 18.81 18.13 -3.79
N LYS A 296 17.57 18.60 -3.86
CA LYS A 296 16.43 17.78 -4.28
C LYS A 296 16.34 17.88 -5.81
N VAL A 297 16.64 16.78 -6.49
CA VAL A 297 16.62 16.69 -7.95
C VAL A 297 15.17 16.49 -8.40
N ASP A 298 14.65 17.43 -9.17
CA ASP A 298 13.37 17.28 -9.86
C ASP A 298 13.59 16.58 -11.23
N LEU A 299 12.55 15.91 -11.73
CA LEU A 299 12.47 15.20 -13.02
C LEU A 299 12.66 16.11 -14.24
N GLU A 300 12.76 17.43 -14.05
CA GLU A 300 13.05 18.39 -15.11
C GLU A 300 14.27 19.27 -14.78
N SER A 301 15.48 18.72 -14.91
CA SER A 301 16.63 19.56 -15.26
C SER A 301 16.42 20.08 -16.70
N GLN A 302 15.61 21.13 -16.87
CA GLN A 302 15.35 21.70 -18.19
C GLN A 302 16.64 22.31 -18.74
N ARG A 303 17.37 21.53 -19.54
CA ARG A 303 18.48 22.00 -20.39
C ARG A 303 17.91 22.86 -21.51
N LEU A 304 17.45 24.07 -21.20
CA LEU A 304 17.06 25.03 -22.21
C LEU A 304 18.32 25.67 -22.80
N VAL A 305 18.59 25.35 -24.07
CA VAL A 305 19.67 25.99 -24.83
C VAL A 305 19.21 27.40 -25.17
N GLY A 306 19.87 28.40 -24.58
CA GLY A 306 19.60 29.80 -24.91
C GLY A 306 19.83 30.08 -26.40
N LYS A 307 19.20 31.13 -26.95
CA LYS A 307 19.29 31.51 -28.39
C LYS A 307 20.72 31.62 -28.95
N ASN A 308 21.74 31.74 -28.10
CA ASN A 308 23.15 31.86 -28.47
C ASN A 308 24.01 30.58 -28.28
N LYS A 309 23.43 29.39 -28.05
CA LYS A 309 24.12 28.07 -27.92
C LYS A 309 25.27 27.94 -26.89
N ASN A 310 25.63 28.99 -26.15
CA ASN A 310 26.79 29.00 -25.26
C ASN A 310 26.50 28.82 -23.75
N MET A 311 25.23 28.80 -23.34
CA MET A 311 24.83 28.70 -21.92
C MET A 311 23.62 27.76 -21.78
N ILE A 312 23.59 27.01 -20.69
CA ILE A 312 22.48 26.14 -20.28
C ILE A 312 21.80 26.77 -19.07
N LEU A 313 20.50 26.55 -18.90
CA LEU A 313 19.81 26.79 -17.64
C LEU A 313 19.92 25.53 -16.78
N TYR A 314 20.45 25.66 -15.56
CA TYR A 314 20.51 24.58 -14.58
C TYR A 314 19.67 24.99 -13.37
N LYS A 315 18.55 24.29 -13.15
CA LYS A 315 17.59 24.52 -12.06
C LYS A 315 17.57 23.33 -11.12
N PHE A 316 17.49 23.59 -9.82
CA PHE A 316 17.33 22.57 -8.78
C PHE A 316 16.76 23.20 -7.50
N PHE A 317 16.22 22.38 -6.60
CA PHE A 317 15.83 22.82 -5.27
C PHE A 317 16.95 22.55 -4.26
N LEU A 318 17.22 23.52 -3.39
CA LEU A 318 18.09 23.32 -2.24
C LEU A 318 17.23 23.34 -0.97
N SER A 319 17.32 22.31 -0.14
CA SER A 319 16.59 22.22 1.13
C SER A 319 17.52 21.93 2.30
N ASP A 320 17.32 22.62 3.43
CA ASP A 320 18.06 22.43 4.68
C ASP A 320 17.21 21.74 5.76
N ASP A 321 16.17 21.01 5.33
CA ASP A 321 15.09 20.40 6.11
C ASP A 321 14.16 21.39 6.83
N THR A 322 14.49 22.69 6.89
CA THR A 322 13.62 23.71 7.47
C THR A 322 12.79 24.43 6.42
N TYR A 323 13.33 24.54 5.20
CA TYR A 323 12.68 25.14 4.04
C TYR A 323 13.36 24.67 2.75
N ALA A 324 12.79 25.02 1.59
CA ALA A 324 13.41 24.79 0.29
C ALA A 324 13.42 26.08 -0.55
N VAL A 325 14.47 26.28 -1.35
CA VAL A 325 14.58 27.42 -2.26
C VAL A 325 14.92 26.96 -3.67
N ASP A 326 14.27 27.56 -4.66
CA ASP A 326 14.63 27.40 -6.06
C ASP A 326 16.01 27.98 -6.33
N CYS A 327 16.90 27.16 -6.84
CA CYS A 327 18.23 27.55 -7.23
C CYS A 327 18.33 27.60 -8.76
N VAL A 328 18.81 28.73 -9.27
CA VAL A 328 18.98 28.97 -10.71
C VAL A 328 20.44 29.30 -11.00
N LEU A 329 20.98 28.62 -12.01
CA LEU A 329 22.33 28.83 -12.51
C LEU A 329 22.35 28.82 -14.03
N PHE A 330 23.26 29.59 -14.62
CA PHE A 330 23.54 29.55 -16.05
C PHE A 330 24.99 29.10 -16.30
N PRO A 331 25.30 27.78 -16.35
CA PRO A 331 26.64 27.31 -16.64
C PRO A 331 26.89 27.15 -18.15
N SER A 332 28.16 27.00 -18.56
CA SER A 332 28.51 26.55 -19.91
C SER A 332 28.08 25.09 -20.12
N PRO A 333 27.93 24.59 -21.37
CA PRO A 333 27.56 23.20 -21.61
C PRO A 333 28.43 22.16 -20.88
N LYS A 334 29.74 22.38 -20.88
CA LYS A 334 30.70 21.51 -20.21
C LYS A 334 30.55 21.54 -18.68
N ASP A 335 30.33 22.71 -18.11
CA ASP A 335 30.15 22.87 -16.67
C ASP A 335 28.82 22.27 -16.21
N ALA A 336 27.77 22.34 -17.03
CA ALA A 336 26.48 21.71 -16.75
C ALA A 336 26.61 20.18 -16.68
N ASP A 337 27.32 19.57 -17.64
CA ASP A 337 27.54 18.13 -17.64
C ASP A 337 28.36 17.71 -16.40
N GLN A 338 29.37 18.48 -15.99
CA GLN A 338 30.14 18.23 -14.75
C GLN A 338 29.30 18.34 -13.47
N LEU A 339 28.42 19.35 -13.39
CA LEU A 339 27.52 19.51 -12.25
C LEU A 339 26.48 18.38 -12.21
N ASN A 340 25.99 17.92 -13.36
CA ASN A 340 25.07 16.80 -13.46
C ASN A 340 25.74 15.46 -13.10
N ASP A 341 26.99 15.23 -13.52
CA ASP A 341 27.75 14.05 -13.13
C ASP A 341 27.98 14.01 -11.61
N LYS A 342 28.18 15.17 -10.98
CA LYS A 342 28.47 15.27 -9.54
C LYS A 342 27.22 15.31 -8.65
N PHE A 343 26.16 15.98 -9.08
CA PHE A 343 24.96 16.28 -8.27
C PHE A 343 23.65 15.84 -8.91
N GLY A 344 23.67 15.21 -10.10
CA GLY A 344 22.47 14.75 -10.80
C GLY A 344 21.72 13.61 -10.09
N LYS A 345 22.33 13.01 -9.05
CA LYS A 345 21.69 12.06 -8.14
C LYS A 345 21.36 12.68 -6.77
N GLY A 346 21.42 14.00 -6.65
CA GLY A 346 21.32 14.74 -5.39
C GLY A 346 22.65 14.85 -4.65
N GLY A 347 22.60 15.37 -3.43
CA GLY A 347 23.77 15.51 -2.57
C GLY A 347 23.68 16.72 -1.65
N TYR A 348 24.38 16.67 -0.52
CA TYR A 348 24.46 17.79 0.41
C TYR A 348 25.59 18.74 0.01
N VAL A 349 25.28 20.01 -0.22
CA VAL A 349 26.23 21.00 -0.75
C VAL A 349 26.01 22.37 -0.14
N GLY A 350 27.05 23.19 -0.17
CA GLY A 350 26.94 24.62 0.06
C GLY A 350 26.83 25.38 -1.25
N VAL A 351 25.94 26.37 -1.32
CA VAL A 351 25.85 27.30 -2.45
C VAL A 351 26.15 28.71 -1.98
N ALA A 352 26.98 29.42 -2.75
CA ALA A 352 27.06 30.87 -2.69
C ALA A 352 26.05 31.43 -3.68
N ALA A 353 25.08 32.20 -3.20
CA ALA A 353 23.97 32.68 -4.03
C ALA A 353 23.55 34.10 -3.65
N THR A 354 22.90 34.79 -4.57
CA THR A 354 22.09 35.98 -4.25
C THR A 354 20.63 35.57 -4.23
N ILE A 355 19.85 36.05 -3.25
CA ILE A 355 18.41 35.78 -3.18
C ILE A 355 17.63 37.01 -3.64
N GLY A 356 16.61 36.81 -4.46
CA GLY A 356 15.71 37.88 -4.88
C GLY A 356 14.41 37.36 -5.48
N TYR A 357 13.46 38.26 -5.70
CA TYR A 357 12.19 37.93 -6.33
C TYR A 357 12.34 37.79 -7.85
N SER A 358 12.02 36.62 -8.40
CA SER A 358 11.96 36.36 -9.83
C SER A 358 10.63 36.81 -10.39
N LYS A 359 10.63 37.83 -11.26
CA LYS A 359 9.42 38.25 -11.99
C LYS A 359 8.93 37.21 -12.99
N PHE A 360 9.79 36.28 -13.41
CA PHE A 360 9.46 35.23 -14.37
C PHE A 360 8.76 34.06 -13.68
N ASP A 361 9.32 33.57 -12.56
CA ASP A 361 8.76 32.44 -11.82
C ASP A 361 7.69 32.89 -10.79
N GLY A 362 7.57 34.20 -10.53
CA GLY A 362 6.60 34.74 -9.57
C GLY A 362 6.95 34.49 -8.10
N GLN A 363 8.17 34.01 -7.81
CA GLN A 363 8.62 33.59 -6.48
C GLN A 363 10.07 34.00 -6.18
N ILE A 364 10.47 33.87 -4.92
CA ILE A 364 11.84 34.13 -4.48
C ILE A 364 12.74 32.97 -4.94
N ASN A 365 13.82 33.29 -5.65
CA ASN A 365 14.83 32.32 -6.05
C ASN A 365 16.23 32.71 -5.56
N ALA A 366 17.11 31.72 -5.51
CA ALA A 366 18.52 31.85 -5.26
C ALA A 366 19.29 31.75 -6.59
N THR A 367 19.90 32.84 -7.03
CA THR A 367 20.81 32.84 -8.19
C THR A 367 22.18 32.37 -7.74
N VAL A 368 22.54 31.14 -8.11
CA VAL A 368 23.78 30.48 -7.67
C VAL A 368 24.98 31.10 -8.39
N LYS A 369 26.03 31.43 -7.61
CA LYS A 369 27.32 31.93 -8.09
C LYS A 369 28.42 30.87 -8.01
N GLY A 370 28.29 29.93 -7.09
CA GLY A 370 29.19 28.79 -6.97
C GLY A 370 28.73 27.76 -5.94
N PHE A 371 29.38 26.59 -5.96
CA PHE A 371 29.22 25.49 -5.03
C PHE A 371 30.48 25.31 -4.19
N TYR A 372 30.30 24.99 -2.91
CA TYR A 372 31.38 24.65 -1.99
C TYR A 372 31.04 23.38 -1.20
N VAL A 373 32.06 22.70 -0.69
CA VAL A 373 31.89 21.49 0.11
C VAL A 373 31.21 21.84 1.43
N ALA A 374 30.03 21.25 1.67
CA ALA A 374 29.35 21.29 2.95
C ALA A 374 29.16 19.86 3.47
N LYS A 375 29.28 19.67 4.79
CA LYS A 375 29.00 18.38 5.42
C LYS A 375 27.52 18.30 5.77
N PRO A 376 26.84 17.18 5.48
CA PRO A 376 25.46 17.00 5.94
C PRO A 376 25.41 17.09 7.46
N PRO A 377 24.25 17.50 8.04
CA PRO A 377 24.06 17.44 9.47
C PRO A 377 24.31 16.01 9.96
N LYS A 378 24.90 15.88 11.16
CA LYS A 378 25.09 14.56 11.77
C LYS A 378 23.71 13.92 11.92
N LYS A 379 23.57 12.70 11.39
CA LYS A 379 22.34 11.92 11.59
C LYS A 379 22.19 11.61 13.08
N ARG A 380 20.94 11.49 13.53
CA ARG A 380 20.63 10.99 14.87
C ARG A 380 21.15 9.56 15.00
N MET A 381 21.84 9.31 16.10
CA MET A 381 22.45 8.03 16.46
C MET A 381 21.98 7.64 17.86
N ASP A 382 21.88 6.35 18.11
CA ASP A 382 21.64 5.80 19.43
C ASP A 382 22.98 5.58 20.12
N LEU A 383 23.18 6.12 21.34
CA LEU A 383 24.46 6.09 22.04
C LEU A 383 24.49 5.16 23.26
N ALA A 384 23.35 4.57 23.63
CA ALA A 384 23.24 3.60 24.72
C ALA A 384 24.22 2.41 24.54
N GLU A 385 24.74 1.87 25.63
CA GLU A 385 25.61 0.69 25.57
C GLU A 385 24.83 -0.56 25.14
N GLU A 386 23.68 -0.79 25.80
CA GLU A 386 22.72 -1.81 25.41
C GLU A 386 21.63 -1.21 24.53
N LYS A 387 21.32 -1.86 23.42
CA LYS A 387 20.37 -1.34 22.42
C LYS A 387 19.00 -1.99 22.57
N ARG A 388 17.95 -1.18 22.41
CA ARG A 388 16.57 -1.65 22.32
C ARG A 388 16.23 -2.29 20.97
N ILE A 389 15.07 -2.91 20.91
CA ILE A 389 14.45 -3.46 19.70
C ILE A 389 13.10 -2.79 19.50
N GLU A 390 12.83 -2.30 18.30
CA GLU A 390 11.48 -1.82 17.95
C GLU A 390 10.61 -2.99 17.49
N LEU A 391 9.46 -3.16 18.13
CA LEU A 391 8.47 -4.21 17.83
C LEU A 391 7.19 -3.66 17.18
N HIS A 392 7.01 -2.34 17.14
CA HIS A 392 5.81 -1.69 16.60
C HIS A 392 6.19 -0.44 15.80
N ALA A 393 6.15 -0.55 14.47
CA ALA A 393 6.44 0.56 13.57
C ALA A 393 5.70 0.42 12.23
N HIS A 394 5.27 1.57 11.71
CA HIS A 394 4.49 1.70 10.49
C HIS A 394 5.29 2.36 9.37
N THR A 395 4.99 1.95 8.15
CA THR A 395 5.57 2.45 6.91
C THR A 395 4.49 3.10 6.05
N LYS A 396 4.87 3.66 4.90
CA LYS A 396 3.91 4.19 3.91
C LYS A 396 2.85 3.19 3.44
N MET A 397 3.02 1.90 3.74
CA MET A 397 2.03 0.88 3.44
C MET A 397 0.87 0.88 4.45
N SER A 398 1.04 1.44 5.65
CA SER A 398 -0.07 1.90 6.50
C SER A 398 -0.80 3.06 5.80
N GLU A 399 -1.86 2.72 5.06
CA GLU A 399 -2.56 3.65 4.18
C GLU A 399 -2.98 4.94 4.89
N LYS A 400 -2.45 6.06 4.39
CA LYS A 400 -2.71 7.42 4.88
C LYS A 400 -2.45 7.62 6.38
N ASP A 401 -1.45 6.92 6.93
CA ASP A 401 -1.10 7.07 8.35
C ASP A 401 0.38 7.37 8.60
N ALA A 402 1.28 6.59 7.98
CA ALA A 402 2.72 6.73 8.18
C ALA A 402 3.45 7.19 6.91
N VAL A 403 4.64 7.77 7.11
CA VAL A 403 5.46 8.37 6.05
C VAL A 403 6.84 7.72 5.91
N ILE A 404 7.13 6.68 6.69
CA ILE A 404 8.41 5.95 6.64
C ILE A 404 8.46 5.04 5.40
N GLU A 405 9.52 5.13 4.60
CA GLU A 405 9.79 4.11 3.58
C GLU A 405 10.24 2.80 4.25
N PRO A 406 9.71 1.61 3.86
CA PRO A 406 10.08 0.35 4.50
C PRO A 406 11.60 0.09 4.56
N LYS A 407 12.34 0.49 3.52
CA LYS A 407 13.80 0.38 3.47
C LYS A 407 14.50 1.25 4.51
N ASP A 408 13.99 2.45 4.75
CA ASP A 408 14.63 3.44 5.60
C ASP A 408 14.40 3.16 7.09
N LEU A 409 13.28 2.51 7.45
CA LEU A 409 13.05 1.94 8.79
C LEU A 409 14.19 0.98 9.17
N ILE A 410 14.40 -0.04 8.34
CA ILE A 410 15.40 -1.09 8.57
C ILE A 410 16.82 -0.52 8.55
N LYS A 411 17.12 0.37 7.60
CA LYS A 411 18.43 1.04 7.53
C LYS A 411 18.68 1.95 8.73
N THR A 412 17.64 2.53 9.32
CA THR A 412 17.76 3.41 10.50
C THR A 412 18.01 2.59 11.76
N ALA A 413 17.24 1.53 12.01
CA ALA A 413 17.47 0.64 13.14
C ALA A 413 18.88 0.03 13.10
N TYR A 414 19.30 -0.46 11.93
CA TYR A 414 20.66 -0.97 11.72
C TYR A 414 21.73 0.10 11.96
N ARG A 415 21.54 1.32 11.44
CA ARG A 415 22.47 2.44 11.69
C ARG A 415 22.57 2.78 13.17
N MET A 416 21.48 2.67 13.92
CA MET A 416 21.42 2.91 15.36
C MET A 416 22.00 1.74 16.18
N GLY A 417 22.37 0.62 15.55
CA GLY A 417 22.92 -0.55 16.23
C GLY A 417 21.88 -1.43 16.91
N HIS A 418 20.58 -1.22 16.65
CA HIS A 418 19.52 -2.08 17.20
C HIS A 418 19.70 -3.51 16.69
N PRO A 419 19.58 -4.54 17.55
CA PRO A 419 19.82 -5.93 17.14
C PRO A 419 18.65 -6.52 16.33
N ALA A 420 17.46 -5.92 16.40
CA ALA A 420 16.34 -6.29 15.53
C ALA A 420 15.40 -5.10 15.30
N CYS A 421 14.56 -5.20 14.27
CA CYS A 421 13.51 -4.22 13.99
C CYS A 421 12.30 -4.88 13.32
N ALA A 422 11.12 -4.61 13.85
CA ALA A 422 9.85 -5.05 13.29
C ALA A 422 9.27 -4.04 12.30
N ILE A 423 8.53 -4.57 11.32
CA ILE A 423 7.62 -3.84 10.43
C ILE A 423 6.21 -4.36 10.69
N THR A 424 5.27 -3.49 11.07
CA THR A 424 3.93 -3.87 11.54
C THR A 424 2.85 -2.96 10.95
N ASP A 425 2.79 -2.85 9.62
CA ASP A 425 1.80 -2.02 8.92
C ASP A 425 0.34 -2.42 9.24
N HIS A 426 -0.59 -1.47 9.12
CA HIS A 426 -2.01 -1.68 9.46
C HIS A 426 -2.71 -2.61 8.48
N GLY A 427 -3.00 -3.83 8.93
CA GLY A 427 -3.79 -4.83 8.21
C GLY A 427 -3.13 -5.36 6.95
N VAL A 428 -1.91 -4.93 6.62
CA VAL A 428 -1.21 -5.26 5.36
C VAL A 428 0.25 -5.61 5.61
N VAL A 429 0.88 -6.25 4.62
CA VAL A 429 2.27 -6.73 4.66
C VAL A 429 3.05 -6.32 3.41
N GLN A 430 2.60 -5.28 2.70
CA GLN A 430 3.11 -4.88 1.39
C GLN A 430 4.57 -4.39 1.44
N GLY A 431 5.02 -3.88 2.59
CA GLY A 431 6.38 -3.37 2.79
C GLY A 431 7.45 -4.45 2.95
N PHE A 432 7.06 -5.73 3.05
CA PHE A 432 7.98 -6.82 3.41
C PHE A 432 9.14 -7.00 2.42
N ASN A 433 8.87 -6.94 1.11
CA ASN A 433 9.92 -7.16 0.11
C ASN A 433 10.97 -6.02 0.11
N ASP A 434 10.51 -4.79 0.31
CA ASP A 434 11.38 -3.63 0.41
C ASP A 434 12.21 -3.66 1.70
N ALA A 435 11.59 -3.97 2.83
CA ALA A 435 12.27 -4.20 4.11
C ALA A 435 13.32 -5.33 4.00
N TYR A 436 12.95 -6.46 3.40
CA TYR A 436 13.86 -7.60 3.20
C TYR A 436 15.04 -7.26 2.28
N SER A 437 14.81 -6.47 1.23
CA SER A 437 15.88 -6.00 0.35
C SER A 437 16.89 -5.11 1.10
N ALA A 438 16.42 -4.17 1.92
CA ALA A 438 17.28 -3.37 2.79
C ALA A 438 18.00 -4.21 3.84
N TYR A 439 17.30 -5.18 4.43
CA TYR A 439 17.87 -6.13 5.38
C TYR A 439 19.06 -6.89 4.79
N LYS A 440 18.94 -7.43 3.57
CA LYS A 440 20.04 -8.11 2.87
C LYS A 440 21.25 -7.20 2.65
N GLU A 441 21.02 -5.93 2.29
CA GLU A 441 22.10 -4.94 2.17
C GLU A 441 22.81 -4.69 3.51
N CYS A 442 22.05 -4.59 4.61
CA CYS A 442 22.58 -4.43 5.96
C CYS A 442 23.36 -5.67 6.42
N LYS A 443 22.80 -6.87 6.27
CA LYS A 443 23.45 -8.13 6.66
C LYS A 443 24.80 -8.32 5.94
N LYS A 444 24.89 -7.89 4.67
CA LYS A 444 26.14 -7.91 3.89
C LYS A 444 27.24 -6.97 4.44
N LYS A 445 26.87 -5.87 5.11
CA LYS A 445 27.84 -4.94 5.72
C LYS A 445 28.43 -5.47 7.02
N GLY A 446 27.64 -6.20 7.83
CA GLY A 446 28.12 -6.89 9.03
C GLY A 446 28.56 -5.99 10.19
N GLU A 447 28.15 -4.72 10.21
CA GLU A 447 28.45 -3.72 11.27
C GLU A 447 27.63 -3.97 12.56
N VAL A 448 26.44 -4.58 12.44
CA VAL A 448 25.61 -5.01 13.57
C VAL A 448 25.50 -6.54 13.54
N PRO A 449 26.30 -7.26 14.34
CA PRO A 449 26.27 -8.71 14.38
C PRO A 449 24.89 -9.24 14.76
N GLY A 450 24.39 -10.22 14.01
CA GLY A 450 23.11 -10.87 14.31
C GLY A 450 21.86 -10.00 14.10
N PHE A 451 21.96 -8.89 13.36
CA PHE A 451 20.78 -8.06 13.06
C PHE A 451 19.63 -8.90 12.47
N LYS A 452 18.43 -8.80 13.05
CA LYS A 452 17.23 -9.51 12.61
C LYS A 452 16.16 -8.55 12.07
N LEU A 453 15.55 -8.92 10.94
CA LEU A 453 14.31 -8.32 10.48
C LEU A 453 13.14 -9.12 11.04
N ILE A 454 12.20 -8.45 11.71
CA ILE A 454 10.99 -9.08 12.23
C ILE A 454 9.82 -8.71 11.31
N PHE A 455 9.26 -9.71 10.63
CA PHE A 455 8.05 -9.52 9.85
C PHE A 455 6.84 -9.51 10.76
N GLY A 456 5.95 -8.53 10.60
CA GLY A 456 4.75 -8.44 11.40
C GLY A 456 3.64 -7.63 10.75
N MET A 457 2.56 -7.44 11.50
CA MET A 457 1.39 -6.68 11.09
C MET A 457 0.66 -6.17 12.32
N GLU A 458 0.13 -4.96 12.28
CA GLU A 458 -0.91 -4.56 13.21
C GLU A 458 -2.28 -4.88 12.61
N GLY A 459 -2.96 -5.89 13.15
CA GLY A 459 -4.26 -6.34 12.67
C GLY A 459 -5.46 -5.64 13.33
N TYR A 460 -6.64 -5.84 12.75
CA TYR A 460 -7.91 -5.38 13.31
C TYR A 460 -8.70 -6.55 13.92
N LEU A 461 -8.42 -6.88 15.17
CA LEU A 461 -9.07 -7.95 15.93
C LEU A 461 -10.55 -7.64 16.17
N VAL A 462 -11.42 -8.61 15.95
CA VAL A 462 -12.82 -8.57 16.39
C VAL A 462 -13.06 -9.70 17.39
N ASP A 463 -13.66 -9.37 18.52
CA ASP A 463 -14.10 -10.38 19.48
C ASP A 463 -15.41 -10.99 18.96
N ASP A 464 -15.32 -12.21 18.46
CA ASP A 464 -16.42 -12.99 17.91
C ASP A 464 -17.06 -13.94 18.93
N GLY A 465 -16.72 -13.84 20.21
CA GLY A 465 -17.32 -14.63 21.29
C GLY A 465 -16.54 -15.91 21.62
N ASN A 466 -17.17 -16.80 22.39
CA ASN A 466 -16.54 -18.07 22.76
C ASN A 466 -16.65 -19.05 21.59
N CYS A 467 -15.61 -19.86 21.37
CA CYS A 467 -15.54 -20.81 20.28
C CYS A 467 -15.09 -22.17 20.81
N ILE A 468 -15.74 -23.24 20.37
CA ILE A 468 -15.32 -24.63 20.64
C ILE A 468 -14.80 -25.30 19.37
N ALA A 469 -15.52 -25.10 18.25
CA ALA A 469 -15.19 -25.66 16.95
C ALA A 469 -14.65 -24.56 16.02
N TYR A 470 -13.43 -24.71 15.54
CA TYR A 470 -12.68 -23.71 14.81
C TYR A 470 -12.60 -24.06 13.32
N HIS A 471 -12.49 -23.02 12.49
CA HIS A 471 -12.40 -23.17 11.03
C HIS A 471 -13.55 -23.99 10.42
N ILE A 472 -14.75 -23.87 11.02
CA ILE A 472 -15.97 -24.40 10.44
C ILE A 472 -16.44 -23.42 9.37
N GLY A 473 -16.66 -23.93 8.14
CA GLY A 473 -17.18 -23.11 7.05
C GLY A 473 -18.60 -22.57 7.33
N GLU A 474 -19.23 -21.99 6.32
CA GLU A 474 -20.64 -21.56 6.46
C GLU A 474 -21.62 -22.75 6.53
N GLU A 475 -21.17 -23.94 6.11
CA GLU A 475 -21.94 -25.18 6.19
C GLU A 475 -21.89 -25.80 7.58
N ASP A 476 -23.01 -26.39 7.99
CA ASP A 476 -23.10 -27.06 9.28
C ASP A 476 -22.41 -28.43 9.21
N VAL A 477 -21.27 -28.55 9.88
CA VAL A 477 -20.45 -29.77 9.89
C VAL A 477 -21.03 -30.75 10.91
N SER A 478 -21.51 -31.91 10.44
CA SER A 478 -22.06 -32.97 11.30
C SER A 478 -21.00 -33.56 12.24
N LEU A 479 -21.39 -33.83 13.48
CA LEU A 479 -20.57 -34.53 14.48
C LEU A 479 -20.62 -36.06 14.35
N ASP A 480 -21.31 -36.61 13.34
CA ASP A 480 -21.45 -38.07 13.17
C ASP A 480 -20.10 -38.79 12.89
N SER A 481 -19.06 -38.05 12.49
CA SER A 481 -17.69 -38.58 12.34
C SER A 481 -16.66 -37.55 12.77
N PHE A 482 -15.66 -37.97 13.54
CA PHE A 482 -14.51 -37.15 13.92
C PHE A 482 -13.27 -38.00 14.15
N VAL A 483 -12.10 -37.36 14.20
CA VAL A 483 -10.82 -37.98 14.50
C VAL A 483 -10.23 -37.32 15.73
N ALA A 484 -10.14 -38.07 16.83
CA ALA A 484 -9.37 -37.61 17.98
C ALA A 484 -7.87 -37.71 17.65
N LEU A 485 -7.08 -36.75 18.09
CA LEU A 485 -5.67 -36.63 17.78
C LEU A 485 -4.90 -36.08 18.98
N ASP A 486 -3.70 -36.61 19.18
CA ASP A 486 -2.78 -36.20 20.25
C ASP A 486 -1.32 -36.50 19.83
N VAL A 487 -0.36 -35.71 20.32
CA VAL A 487 1.08 -35.92 20.06
C VAL A 487 1.92 -35.83 21.33
N GLU A 488 2.99 -36.62 21.38
CA GLU A 488 4.08 -36.45 22.35
C GLU A 488 5.26 -35.74 21.71
N THR A 489 5.96 -34.92 22.48
CA THR A 489 6.99 -33.99 21.97
C THR A 489 8.18 -33.87 22.92
N THR A 490 9.31 -33.37 22.42
CA THR A 490 10.52 -33.14 23.24
C THR A 490 10.40 -31.91 24.16
N GLY A 491 9.42 -31.04 23.93
CA GLY A 491 9.16 -29.81 24.69
C GLY A 491 7.94 -29.05 24.18
N LEU A 492 7.80 -27.76 24.52
CA LEU A 492 6.54 -27.02 24.30
C LEU A 492 6.51 -26.13 23.04
N ASP A 493 7.66 -25.83 22.45
CA ASP A 493 7.75 -24.92 21.30
C ASP A 493 8.02 -25.69 20.00
N CYS A 494 6.99 -25.83 19.16
CA CYS A 494 7.06 -26.57 17.90
C CYS A 494 8.17 -26.10 16.94
N THR A 495 8.69 -24.89 17.10
CA THR A 495 9.76 -24.35 16.24
C THR A 495 11.17 -24.79 16.66
N ARG A 496 11.32 -25.30 17.89
CA ARG A 496 12.61 -25.68 18.51
C ARG A 496 12.65 -27.14 18.95
N GLU A 497 11.48 -27.73 19.18
CA GLU A 497 11.29 -29.07 19.72
C GLU A 497 10.70 -29.98 18.64
N GLY A 498 10.83 -31.30 18.81
CA GLY A 498 10.41 -32.30 17.83
C GLY A 498 9.26 -33.19 18.31
N LEU A 499 8.61 -33.85 17.33
CA LEU A 499 7.60 -34.89 17.54
C LEU A 499 8.26 -36.21 17.98
N LEU A 500 7.64 -36.91 18.93
CA LEU A 500 8.06 -38.22 19.44
C LEU A 500 7.05 -39.33 19.13
N GLU A 501 5.76 -39.02 19.23
CA GLU A 501 4.66 -39.96 18.97
C GLU A 501 3.46 -39.20 18.40
N ILE A 502 2.75 -39.82 17.46
CA ILE A 502 1.46 -39.32 16.96
C ILE A 502 0.43 -40.42 17.14
N ALA A 503 -0.74 -40.08 17.70
CA ALA A 503 -1.90 -40.96 17.73
C ALA A 503 -3.12 -40.26 17.13
N ALA A 504 -3.90 -41.00 16.33
CA ALA A 504 -5.18 -40.54 15.83
C ALA A 504 -6.20 -41.68 15.79
N ILE A 505 -7.42 -41.44 16.29
CA ILE A 505 -8.50 -42.43 16.35
C ILE A 505 -9.75 -41.86 15.70
N ARG A 506 -10.24 -42.55 14.68
CA ARG A 506 -11.48 -42.21 13.99
C ARG A 506 -12.67 -42.82 14.71
N TYR A 507 -13.66 -41.98 14.99
CA TYR A 507 -14.96 -42.35 15.53
C TYR A 507 -16.03 -42.06 14.50
N GLU A 508 -16.90 -43.03 14.25
CA GLU A 508 -18.09 -42.87 13.41
C GLU A 508 -19.33 -43.36 14.17
N LYS A 509 -20.43 -42.65 13.96
CA LYS A 509 -21.72 -42.96 14.55
C LYS A 509 -22.45 -44.02 13.73
N GLY A 510 -22.79 -45.13 14.38
CA GLY A 510 -23.58 -46.21 13.79
C GLY A 510 -25.07 -45.87 13.67
N GLU A 511 -25.82 -46.76 12.99
CA GLU A 511 -27.28 -46.66 12.87
C GLU A 511 -28.01 -46.73 14.22
N ASP A 512 -27.38 -47.34 15.23
CA ASP A 512 -27.87 -47.40 16.61
C ASP A 512 -27.67 -46.09 17.39
N GLY A 513 -27.02 -45.10 16.77
CA GLY A 513 -26.72 -43.79 17.36
C GLY A 513 -25.48 -43.77 18.26
N ASN A 514 -24.78 -44.89 18.43
CA ASN A 514 -23.55 -44.97 19.21
C ASN A 514 -22.31 -44.71 18.35
N TYR A 515 -21.29 -44.12 18.94
CA TYR A 515 -19.99 -43.93 18.29
C TYR A 515 -19.10 -45.14 18.50
N THR A 516 -18.42 -45.57 17.44
CA THR A 516 -17.47 -46.69 17.48
C THR A 516 -16.14 -46.30 16.85
N GLU A 517 -15.04 -46.87 17.35
CA GLU A 517 -13.71 -46.73 16.73
C GLU A 517 -13.70 -47.47 15.38
N THR A 518 -13.50 -46.75 14.27
CA THR A 518 -13.48 -47.32 12.91
C THR A 518 -12.11 -47.31 12.26
N GLY A 519 -11.15 -46.56 12.82
CA GLY A 519 -9.77 -46.53 12.35
C GLY A 519 -8.83 -46.00 13.43
N VAL A 520 -7.61 -46.55 13.46
CA VAL A 520 -6.56 -46.13 14.40
C VAL A 520 -5.26 -45.93 13.62
N PHE A 521 -4.62 -44.81 13.85
CA PHE A 521 -3.28 -44.49 13.38
C PHE A 521 -2.39 -44.21 14.58
N THR A 522 -1.21 -44.82 14.60
CA THR A 522 -0.17 -44.51 15.60
C THR A 522 1.20 -44.68 14.96
N THR A 523 2.12 -43.78 15.29
CA THR A 523 3.52 -43.90 14.89
C THR A 523 4.41 -43.25 15.93
N MET A 524 5.52 -43.91 16.24
CA MET A 524 6.68 -43.23 16.81
C MET A 524 7.30 -42.33 15.75
N VAL A 525 8.03 -41.30 16.20
CA VAL A 525 8.70 -40.34 15.34
C VAL A 525 10.12 -40.13 15.87
N ASP A 526 11.11 -40.18 14.99
CA ASP A 526 12.45 -39.74 15.33
C ASP A 526 12.55 -38.23 15.07
N PRO A 527 12.65 -37.38 16.11
CA PRO A 527 12.75 -35.93 15.93
C PRO A 527 14.10 -35.49 15.34
N GLY A 528 15.09 -36.38 15.25
CA GLY A 528 16.45 -36.04 14.84
C GLY A 528 17.20 -35.18 15.88
N LEU A 529 16.67 -35.11 17.11
CA LEU A 529 17.18 -34.30 18.22
C LEU A 529 17.24 -35.14 19.51
N PRO A 530 18.15 -34.84 20.45
CA PRO A 530 18.20 -35.50 21.74
C PRO A 530 16.90 -35.28 22.54
N ILE A 531 16.43 -36.32 23.23
CA ILE A 531 15.25 -36.22 24.10
C ILE A 531 15.70 -35.73 25.49
N SER A 532 15.07 -34.67 25.99
CA SER A 532 15.38 -34.15 27.34
C SER A 532 14.93 -35.10 28.44
N ASP A 533 15.62 -35.13 29.58
CA ASP A 533 15.24 -35.99 30.73
C ASP A 533 13.81 -35.70 31.20
N LYS A 534 13.39 -34.44 31.15
CA LYS A 534 12.02 -34.02 31.47
C LYS A 534 10.99 -34.63 30.52
N ALA A 535 11.28 -34.66 29.21
CA ALA A 535 10.39 -35.28 28.24
C ALA A 535 10.33 -36.80 28.42
N LYS A 536 11.45 -37.46 28.76
CA LYS A 536 11.47 -38.90 29.08
C LYS A 536 10.65 -39.22 30.33
N GLU A 537 10.79 -38.41 31.39
CA GLU A 537 10.04 -38.59 32.63
C GLU A 537 8.53 -38.39 32.42
N LEU A 538 8.14 -37.45 31.56
CA LEU A 538 6.74 -37.16 31.27
C LEU A 538 6.10 -38.24 30.39
N THR A 539 6.73 -38.56 29.26
CA THR A 539 6.14 -39.38 28.19
C THR A 539 6.50 -40.86 28.29
N GLY A 540 7.58 -41.19 29.01
CA GLY A 540 8.18 -42.52 29.04
C GLY A 540 8.88 -42.96 27.75
N ILE A 541 8.99 -42.08 26.73
CA ILE A 541 9.64 -42.38 25.45
C ILE A 541 11.16 -42.23 25.59
N THR A 542 11.89 -43.26 25.18
CA THR A 542 13.37 -43.28 25.20
C THR A 542 13.94 -43.28 23.78
N GLU A 543 15.22 -42.94 23.63
CA GLU A 543 15.91 -42.99 22.34
C GLU A 543 15.88 -44.38 21.70
N GLU A 544 15.90 -45.44 22.50
CA GLU A 544 15.79 -46.83 22.03
C GLU A 544 14.43 -47.13 21.39
N MET A 545 13.36 -46.44 21.82
CA MET A 545 12.00 -46.63 21.29
C MET A 545 11.78 -45.96 19.94
N ILE A 546 12.56 -44.92 19.63
CA ILE A 546 12.46 -44.14 18.38
C ILE A 546 13.54 -44.52 17.36
N GLU A 547 14.43 -45.46 17.70
CA GLU A 547 15.47 -45.93 16.77
C GLU A 547 14.83 -46.56 15.51
N GLY A 548 15.06 -45.93 14.34
CA GLY A 548 14.48 -46.35 13.07
C GLY A 548 13.01 -45.95 12.87
N ALA A 549 12.46 -45.12 13.74
CA ALA A 549 11.17 -44.48 13.53
C ALA A 549 11.21 -43.52 12.32
N PRO A 550 10.07 -43.25 11.65
CA PRO A 550 10.02 -42.28 10.56
C PRO A 550 10.43 -40.87 11.02
N THR A 551 10.94 -40.09 10.07
CA THR A 551 11.17 -38.66 10.28
C THR A 551 9.85 -37.91 10.52
N PRO A 552 9.86 -36.68 11.09
CA PRO A 552 8.64 -35.93 11.34
C PRO A 552 7.81 -35.71 10.07
N PHE A 553 8.46 -35.40 8.95
CA PHE A 553 7.78 -35.20 7.67
C PHE A 553 7.13 -36.48 7.13
N GLU A 554 7.81 -37.62 7.20
CA GLU A 554 7.25 -38.92 6.79
C GLU A 554 6.07 -39.33 7.67
N ALA A 555 6.16 -39.08 8.99
CA ALA A 555 5.10 -39.38 9.93
C ALA A 555 3.83 -38.57 9.64
N VAL A 556 3.95 -37.25 9.44
CA VAL A 556 2.78 -36.42 9.10
C VAL A 556 2.26 -36.69 7.68
N THR A 557 3.11 -37.13 6.75
CA THR A 557 2.65 -37.57 5.42
C THR A 557 1.73 -38.79 5.54
N LYS A 558 2.12 -39.79 6.34
CA LYS A 558 1.27 -40.96 6.61
C LYS A 558 0.00 -40.59 7.38
N LEU A 559 0.07 -39.63 8.30
CA LEU A 559 -1.12 -39.09 8.97
C LEU A 559 -2.08 -38.46 7.95
N ALA A 560 -1.56 -37.67 7.00
CA ALA A 560 -2.38 -37.05 5.96
C ALA A 560 -3.03 -38.08 5.01
N GLU A 561 -2.42 -39.24 4.79
CA GLU A 561 -3.05 -40.36 4.06
C GLU A 561 -4.18 -41.02 4.85
N PHE A 562 -4.11 -41.02 6.18
CA PHE A 562 -5.17 -41.53 7.06
C PHE A 562 -6.36 -40.56 7.20
N LEU A 563 -6.10 -39.25 7.15
CA LEU A 563 -7.10 -38.20 7.29
C LEU A 563 -7.81 -37.90 5.96
N LYS A 564 -9.10 -37.59 6.06
CA LYS A 564 -9.89 -36.99 4.98
C LYS A 564 -9.86 -35.47 5.12
N LYS A 565 -10.18 -34.77 4.03
CA LYS A 565 -10.17 -33.30 4.01
C LYS A 565 -11.26 -32.71 4.92
N GLU A 566 -12.39 -33.39 4.98
CA GLU A 566 -13.60 -33.04 5.72
C GLU A 566 -13.63 -33.56 7.17
N ASP A 567 -12.59 -34.30 7.61
CA ASP A 567 -12.52 -34.80 8.98
C ASP A 567 -12.46 -33.66 9.99
N ILE A 568 -13.16 -33.82 11.11
CA ILE A 568 -13.04 -32.93 12.27
C ILE A 568 -11.95 -33.49 13.19
N LEU A 569 -10.93 -32.68 13.49
CA LEU A 569 -9.87 -33.06 14.41
C LEU A 569 -10.24 -32.64 15.84
N VAL A 570 -10.04 -33.52 16.81
CA VAL A 570 -10.46 -33.30 18.20
C VAL A 570 -9.28 -33.57 19.11
N GLY A 571 -8.95 -32.64 20.00
CA GLY A 571 -7.88 -32.82 20.97
C GLY A 571 -8.08 -31.98 22.22
N HIS A 572 -7.26 -32.20 23.23
CA HIS A 572 -7.27 -31.39 24.45
C HIS A 572 -6.12 -30.38 24.39
N ASN A 573 -6.44 -29.12 24.11
CA ASN A 573 -5.49 -28.11 23.65
C ASN A 573 -4.96 -28.38 22.23
N ILE A 574 -5.86 -28.79 21.31
CA ILE A 574 -5.54 -29.27 19.95
C ILE A 574 -4.59 -28.37 19.14
N PHE A 575 -4.56 -27.05 19.39
CA PHE A 575 -3.64 -26.13 18.71
C PHE A 575 -2.18 -26.39 19.03
N PHE A 576 -1.89 -26.99 20.19
CA PHE A 576 -0.56 -27.48 20.54
C PHE A 576 -0.16 -28.62 19.60
N ASP A 577 -0.97 -29.67 19.52
CA ASP A 577 -0.69 -30.86 18.71
C ASP A 577 -0.59 -30.49 17.23
N MET A 578 -1.57 -29.72 16.76
CA MET A 578 -1.62 -29.24 15.37
C MET A 578 -0.50 -28.26 15.06
N GLY A 579 0.03 -27.54 16.05
CA GLY A 579 1.23 -26.71 15.90
C GLY A 579 2.42 -27.54 15.45
N PHE A 580 2.72 -28.64 16.14
CA PHE A 580 3.80 -29.56 15.76
C PHE A 580 3.54 -30.27 14.44
N ILE A 581 2.33 -30.74 14.21
CA ILE A 581 1.96 -31.42 12.94
C ILE A 581 2.10 -30.48 11.75
N ARG A 582 1.60 -29.25 11.87
CA ARG A 582 1.69 -28.24 10.80
C ARG A 582 3.13 -27.82 10.56
N GLU A 583 3.93 -27.65 11.61
CA GLU A 583 5.35 -27.29 11.48
C GLU A 583 6.15 -28.41 10.78
N ALA A 584 5.96 -29.67 11.20
CA ALA A 584 6.57 -30.83 10.55
C ALA A 584 6.16 -30.97 9.07
N GLY A 585 4.92 -30.61 8.71
CA GLY A 585 4.45 -30.60 7.33
C GLY A 585 4.99 -29.42 6.48
N PHE A 586 5.52 -28.38 7.14
CA PHE A 586 5.99 -27.15 6.50
C PHE A 586 7.52 -27.06 6.39
N GLN A 587 8.25 -27.63 7.34
CA GLN A 587 9.71 -27.73 7.36
C GLN A 587 10.16 -28.83 6.38
N ILE A 588 10.36 -28.45 5.11
CA ILE A 588 10.90 -29.36 4.09
C ILE A 588 12.14 -28.77 3.49
N ASP A 589 13.25 -29.49 3.63
CA ASP A 589 14.46 -29.21 2.87
C ASP A 589 14.27 -29.72 1.43
N ILE A 590 13.96 -28.78 0.53
CA ILE A 590 13.73 -29.06 -0.89
C ILE A 590 14.98 -29.69 -1.53
N GLU A 591 16.18 -29.41 -1.00
CA GLU A 591 17.43 -29.96 -1.53
C GLU A 591 17.64 -31.44 -1.16
N GLN A 592 16.90 -31.96 -0.18
CA GLN A 592 16.98 -33.36 0.28
C GLN A 592 15.85 -34.25 -0.28
N LEU A 593 14.92 -33.69 -1.05
CA LEU A 593 13.85 -34.47 -1.66
C LEU A 593 14.38 -35.25 -2.87
N ASP A 594 14.06 -36.54 -2.89
CA ASP A 594 14.31 -37.45 -4.02
C ASP A 594 13.39 -37.08 -5.20
N GLU A 595 13.97 -36.57 -6.30
CA GLU A 595 13.25 -36.17 -7.52
C GLU A 595 12.36 -37.29 -8.08
N GLU A 596 12.66 -38.57 -7.80
CA GLU A 596 11.88 -39.70 -8.30
C GLU A 596 10.61 -39.98 -7.48
N LYS A 597 10.54 -39.57 -6.20
CA LYS A 597 9.48 -40.02 -5.26
C LYS A 597 8.19 -39.20 -5.27
N HIS A 598 8.09 -38.13 -6.08
CA HIS A 598 6.85 -37.36 -6.30
C HIS A 598 6.08 -37.00 -5.01
N HIS A 599 6.78 -36.58 -3.95
CA HIS A 599 6.12 -36.11 -2.73
C HIS A 599 5.54 -34.69 -2.92
N PRO A 600 4.39 -34.36 -2.31
CA PRO A 600 3.95 -32.98 -2.24
C PRO A 600 4.99 -32.16 -1.47
N TYR A 601 5.49 -31.06 -2.07
CA TYR A 601 6.51 -30.17 -1.51
C TYR A 601 6.18 -29.58 -0.13
N ARG A 602 4.93 -29.70 0.36
CA ARG A 602 4.45 -29.43 1.72
C ARG A 602 3.19 -30.27 1.99
N VAL A 603 3.03 -30.78 3.20
CA VAL A 603 1.78 -31.39 3.66
C VAL A 603 1.06 -30.38 4.54
N LYS A 604 -0.18 -30.06 4.19
CA LYS A 604 -0.94 -28.98 4.82
C LYS A 604 -2.18 -29.53 5.51
N PHE A 605 -2.38 -29.16 6.77
CA PHE A 605 -3.53 -29.55 7.58
C PHE A 605 -4.39 -28.33 7.88
N TYR A 606 -5.62 -28.34 7.37
CA TYR A 606 -6.59 -27.25 7.56
C TYR A 606 -8.02 -27.75 7.82
N GLN A 607 -8.11 -28.95 8.40
CA GLN A 607 -9.36 -29.52 8.85
C GLN A 607 -10.03 -28.63 9.92
N PRO A 608 -11.36 -28.68 10.06
CA PRO A 608 -12.05 -28.16 11.24
C PRO A 608 -11.51 -28.80 12.52
N GLU A 609 -11.42 -28.02 13.59
CA GLU A 609 -10.81 -28.46 14.85
C GLU A 609 -11.75 -28.21 16.03
N ILE A 610 -11.88 -29.19 16.93
CA ILE A 610 -12.58 -29.04 18.20
C ILE A 610 -11.57 -29.11 19.33
N ASP A 611 -11.48 -28.02 20.09
CA ASP A 611 -10.66 -27.98 21.29
C ASP A 611 -11.49 -28.37 22.52
N THR A 612 -11.18 -29.51 23.13
CA THR A 612 -11.91 -30.00 24.30
C THR A 612 -11.62 -29.17 25.55
N VAL A 613 -10.49 -28.44 25.62
CA VAL A 613 -10.26 -27.45 26.70
C VAL A 613 -11.32 -26.35 26.62
N SER A 614 -11.50 -25.77 25.43
CA SER A 614 -12.56 -24.79 25.16
C SER A 614 -13.94 -25.37 25.46
N ALA A 615 -14.21 -26.61 25.04
CA ALA A 615 -15.48 -27.29 25.31
C ALA A 615 -15.77 -27.38 26.82
N VAL A 616 -14.83 -27.92 27.61
CA VAL A 616 -15.08 -28.08 29.06
C VAL A 616 -15.13 -26.73 29.79
N THR A 617 -14.36 -25.74 29.33
CA THR A 617 -14.35 -24.39 29.91
C THR A 617 -15.70 -23.70 29.76
N PHE A 618 -16.35 -23.83 28.61
CA PHE A 618 -17.60 -23.10 28.32
C PHE A 618 -18.86 -23.89 28.66
N LEU A 619 -18.82 -25.22 28.56
CA LEU A 619 -19.98 -26.09 28.82
C LEU A 619 -20.11 -26.46 30.30
N TYR A 620 -19.00 -26.53 31.05
CA TYR A 620 -18.99 -26.90 32.48
C TYR A 620 -18.35 -25.79 33.34
N PRO A 621 -19.03 -24.64 33.55
CA PRO A 621 -18.45 -23.47 34.22
C PRO A 621 -18.10 -23.70 35.70
N ASP A 622 -18.70 -24.72 36.35
CA ASP A 622 -18.40 -25.09 37.74
C ASP A 622 -17.12 -25.94 37.89
N MET A 623 -16.47 -26.29 36.76
CA MET A 623 -15.23 -27.06 36.77
C MET A 623 -14.06 -26.16 37.21
N PRO A 624 -13.30 -26.55 38.26
CA PRO A 624 -12.27 -25.67 38.84
C PRO A 624 -11.01 -25.54 37.98
N LYS A 625 -10.68 -26.58 37.21
CA LYS A 625 -9.49 -26.66 36.35
C LYS A 625 -9.84 -27.43 35.09
N HIS A 626 -9.22 -27.04 33.97
CA HIS A 626 -9.60 -27.52 32.64
C HIS A 626 -8.49 -28.30 31.94
N ASN A 627 -7.49 -28.82 32.68
CA ASN A 627 -6.53 -29.76 32.08
C ASN A 627 -7.16 -31.15 31.91
N LEU A 628 -6.51 -32.02 31.13
CA LEU A 628 -7.09 -33.28 30.70
C LEU A 628 -7.48 -34.18 31.87
N LYS A 629 -6.59 -34.28 32.86
CA LYS A 629 -6.80 -35.07 34.07
C LYS A 629 -8.03 -34.59 34.86
N ASP A 630 -8.07 -33.31 35.20
CA ASP A 630 -9.17 -32.72 35.98
C ASP A 630 -10.50 -32.83 35.21
N ALA A 631 -10.48 -32.67 33.89
CA ALA A 631 -11.66 -32.86 33.04
C ALA A 631 -12.15 -34.31 33.03
N CYS A 632 -11.24 -35.29 32.95
CA CYS A 632 -11.57 -36.71 33.02
C CYS A 632 -12.16 -37.09 34.38
N GLU A 633 -11.53 -36.66 35.47
CA GLU A 633 -12.01 -36.91 36.84
C GLU A 633 -13.42 -36.33 37.06
N PHE A 634 -13.66 -35.10 36.62
CA PHE A 634 -14.96 -34.44 36.76
C PHE A 634 -16.07 -35.14 35.96
N LEU A 635 -15.77 -35.62 34.74
CA LEU A 635 -16.74 -36.27 33.86
C LEU A 635 -16.89 -37.77 34.11
N GLY A 636 -16.04 -38.36 34.95
CA GLY A 636 -16.01 -39.79 35.25
C GLY A 636 -15.43 -40.63 34.12
N ILE A 637 -14.45 -40.09 33.39
CA ILE A 637 -13.73 -40.75 32.29
C ILE A 637 -12.43 -41.35 32.85
N VAL A 638 -12.14 -42.60 32.51
CA VAL A 638 -10.91 -43.28 32.92
C VAL A 638 -9.87 -43.15 31.82
N ASN A 639 -8.73 -42.53 32.14
CA ASN A 639 -7.55 -42.50 31.27
C ASN A 639 -6.52 -43.53 31.78
N GLU A 640 -6.42 -44.67 31.09
CA GLU A 640 -5.57 -45.80 31.52
C GLU A 640 -4.08 -45.61 31.20
N SER A 641 -3.71 -44.60 30.39
CA SER A 641 -2.33 -44.37 29.93
C SER A 641 -2.07 -42.87 29.75
N GLU A 642 -2.19 -42.12 30.85
CA GLU A 642 -1.89 -40.68 30.93
C GLU A 642 -0.46 -40.41 30.43
N HIS A 643 -0.28 -39.35 29.62
CA HIS A 643 1.01 -38.98 29.00
C HIS A 643 1.53 -39.99 27.97
N ARG A 644 0.60 -40.64 27.27
CA ARG A 644 0.85 -41.34 26.02
C ARG A 644 -0.18 -40.88 25.02
N ALA A 645 0.25 -40.57 23.80
CA ALA A 645 -0.61 -40.01 22.76
C ALA A 645 -1.91 -40.82 22.57
N MET A 646 -1.85 -42.15 22.59
CA MET A 646 -3.04 -43.00 22.43
C MET A 646 -4.05 -42.88 23.59
N GLY A 647 -3.56 -42.76 24.83
CA GLY A 647 -4.42 -42.63 26.02
C GLY A 647 -5.13 -41.28 26.04
N ASP A 648 -4.37 -40.22 25.79
CA ASP A 648 -4.85 -38.84 25.83
C ASP A 648 -5.78 -38.53 24.63
N CYS A 649 -5.50 -39.12 23.47
CA CYS A 649 -6.38 -39.15 22.30
C CYS A 649 -7.76 -39.76 22.63
N ARG A 650 -7.81 -40.95 23.26
CA ARG A 650 -9.08 -41.56 23.69
C ARG A 650 -9.80 -40.72 24.73
N ALA A 651 -9.09 -40.18 25.71
CA ALA A 651 -9.67 -39.34 26.74
C ALA A 651 -10.35 -38.09 26.13
N SER A 652 -9.66 -37.41 25.20
CA SER A 652 -10.20 -36.27 24.44
C SER A 652 -11.47 -36.65 23.66
N ALA A 653 -11.47 -37.81 22.98
CA ALA A 653 -12.66 -38.32 22.30
C ALA A 653 -13.83 -38.52 23.27
N GLN A 654 -13.59 -39.15 24.42
CA GLN A 654 -14.62 -39.41 25.43
C GLN A 654 -15.18 -38.10 26.03
N ILE A 655 -14.34 -37.07 26.21
CA ILE A 655 -14.80 -35.74 26.62
C ILE A 655 -15.76 -35.17 25.59
N LEU A 656 -15.41 -35.18 24.30
CA LEU A 656 -16.32 -34.69 23.25
C LEU A 656 -17.63 -35.50 23.21
N LEU A 657 -17.55 -36.82 23.27
CA LEU A 657 -18.74 -37.69 23.29
C LEU A 657 -19.62 -37.38 24.50
N ARG A 658 -19.03 -37.04 25.65
CA ARG A 658 -19.78 -36.61 26.84
C ARG A 658 -20.45 -35.26 26.61
N CYS A 659 -19.78 -34.28 26.02
CA CYS A 659 -20.36 -32.99 25.64
C CYS A 659 -21.54 -33.19 24.66
N ILE A 660 -21.36 -34.02 23.62
CA ILE A 660 -22.42 -34.36 22.65
C ILE A 660 -23.64 -34.94 23.36
N LYS A 661 -23.42 -35.88 24.29
CA LYS A 661 -24.50 -36.55 25.03
C LYS A 661 -25.22 -35.62 26.01
N ASP A 662 -24.48 -34.86 26.80
CA ASP A 662 -25.03 -34.02 27.86
C ASP A 662 -25.84 -32.83 27.31
N PHE A 663 -25.43 -32.30 26.15
CA PHE A 663 -26.05 -31.11 25.54
C PHE A 663 -26.87 -31.41 24.27
N GLY A 664 -26.82 -32.63 23.76
CA GLY A 664 -27.59 -33.06 22.57
C GLY A 664 -27.10 -32.46 21.26
N PHE A 665 -25.80 -32.16 21.15
CA PHE A 665 -25.24 -31.58 19.93
C PHE A 665 -25.18 -32.59 18.79
N THR A 666 -25.54 -32.16 17.59
CA THR A 666 -25.46 -32.96 16.36
C THR A 666 -24.46 -32.40 15.35
N SER A 667 -24.04 -31.15 15.55
CA SER A 667 -23.16 -30.44 14.63
C SER A 667 -22.25 -29.42 15.32
N CYS A 668 -21.15 -29.05 14.69
CA CYS A 668 -20.21 -28.05 15.21
C CYS A 668 -20.85 -26.66 15.36
N LYS A 669 -21.75 -26.29 14.44
CA LYS A 669 -22.43 -24.99 14.52
C LYS A 669 -23.30 -24.90 15.77
N GLN A 670 -24.01 -25.97 16.13
CA GLN A 670 -24.81 -26.01 17.36
C GLN A 670 -23.95 -25.81 18.61
N MET A 671 -22.75 -26.39 18.66
CA MET A 671 -21.81 -26.18 19.77
C MET A 671 -21.41 -24.71 19.89
N ASN A 672 -21.01 -24.09 18.78
CA ASN A 672 -20.58 -22.70 18.76
C ASN A 672 -21.72 -21.71 19.03
N ASP A 673 -22.92 -21.94 18.47
CA ASP A 673 -24.11 -21.14 18.75
C ASP A 673 -24.45 -21.19 20.26
N HIS A 674 -24.30 -22.36 20.90
CA HIS A 674 -24.57 -22.55 22.33
C HIS A 674 -23.65 -21.73 23.23
N VAL A 675 -22.37 -21.59 22.87
CA VAL A 675 -21.40 -20.82 23.65
C VAL A 675 -21.35 -19.33 23.26
N GLY A 676 -22.16 -18.92 22.29
CA GLY A 676 -22.33 -17.53 21.90
C GLY A 676 -21.31 -17.03 20.88
N LEU A 677 -20.81 -17.90 19.99
CA LEU A 677 -20.03 -17.47 18.83
C LEU A 677 -20.90 -16.60 17.91
N LEU A 678 -20.37 -15.44 17.52
CA LEU A 678 -21.03 -14.54 16.61
C LEU A 678 -20.94 -15.10 15.18
N PRO A 679 -22.03 -15.10 14.41
CA PRO A 679 -21.96 -15.45 13.00
C PRO A 679 -21.16 -14.38 12.24
N LYS A 680 -20.53 -14.79 11.13
CA LYS A 680 -19.75 -13.91 10.24
C LYS A 680 -20.48 -12.62 9.85
N SER A 681 -21.81 -12.69 9.68
CA SER A 681 -22.66 -11.54 9.35
C SER A 681 -22.75 -10.50 10.47
N GLU A 682 -22.50 -10.84 11.73
CA GLU A 682 -22.37 -9.89 12.85
C GLU A 682 -20.93 -9.36 12.97
N VAL A 683 -19.92 -10.20 12.77
CA VAL A 683 -18.50 -9.81 12.78
C VAL A 683 -18.20 -8.73 11.74
N THR A 684 -18.83 -8.83 10.56
CA THR A 684 -18.68 -7.88 9.45
C THR A 684 -19.55 -6.63 9.58
N LYS A 685 -20.31 -6.45 10.67
CA LYS A 685 -21.07 -5.21 10.88
C LYS A 685 -20.17 -4.09 11.37
N ARG A 686 -20.38 -2.90 10.80
CA ARG A 686 -19.64 -1.69 11.19
C ARG A 686 -19.71 -1.35 12.67
N LYS A 687 -20.83 -1.68 13.34
CA LYS A 687 -21.06 -1.43 14.77
C LYS A 687 -20.23 -2.33 15.70
N THR A 688 -19.76 -3.47 15.19
CA THR A 688 -19.00 -4.44 15.99
C THR A 688 -17.63 -3.83 16.30
N PRO A 689 -17.23 -3.72 17.58
CA PRO A 689 -15.94 -3.16 17.96
C PRO A 689 -14.79 -3.92 17.30
N SER A 690 -13.76 -3.18 16.89
CA SER A 690 -12.51 -3.73 16.41
C SER A 690 -11.36 -3.15 17.24
N TYR A 691 -10.43 -4.00 17.64
CA TYR A 691 -9.24 -3.65 18.41
C TYR A 691 -8.00 -3.79 17.53
N HIS A 692 -6.95 -3.06 17.87
CA HIS A 692 -5.65 -3.33 17.29
C HIS A 692 -4.98 -4.53 17.99
N ILE A 693 -4.14 -5.26 17.27
CA ILE A 693 -3.38 -6.42 17.75
C ILE A 693 -2.08 -6.51 16.95
N ILE A 694 -0.96 -6.81 17.60
CA ILE A 694 0.31 -7.01 16.89
C ILE A 694 0.54 -8.49 16.63
N PHE A 695 0.95 -8.82 15.42
CA PHE A 695 1.43 -10.14 15.04
C PHE A 695 2.90 -10.03 14.63
N LEU A 696 3.76 -10.84 15.24
CA LEU A 696 5.17 -10.99 14.85
C LEU A 696 5.40 -12.43 14.41
N VAL A 697 6.04 -12.60 13.26
CA VAL A 697 6.30 -13.91 12.66
C VAL A 697 7.54 -14.55 13.29
N LYS A 698 7.40 -15.76 13.85
CA LYS A 698 8.51 -16.56 14.40
C LYS A 698 9.30 -17.30 13.32
N ASP A 699 8.60 -17.83 12.32
CA ASP A 699 9.15 -18.78 11.34
C ASP A 699 8.36 -18.74 9.99
N THR A 700 8.63 -19.71 9.11
CA THR A 700 8.00 -19.78 7.78
C THR A 700 6.51 -20.19 7.84
N LEU A 701 6.10 -21.02 8.81
CA LEU A 701 4.70 -21.37 9.04
C LEU A 701 3.92 -20.14 9.53
N GLY A 702 4.49 -19.40 10.48
CA GLY A 702 3.98 -18.12 10.94
C GLY A 702 3.80 -17.12 9.80
N LEU A 703 4.78 -17.00 8.89
CA LEU A 703 4.67 -16.12 7.73
C LEU A 703 3.47 -16.50 6.85
N TYR A 704 3.28 -17.80 6.64
CA TYR A 704 2.16 -18.32 5.87
C TYR A 704 0.81 -18.07 6.57
N ASN A 705 0.74 -18.28 7.88
CA ASN A 705 -0.44 -18.01 8.69
C ASN A 705 -0.78 -16.51 8.70
N LEU A 706 0.22 -15.63 8.78
CA LEU A 706 0.03 -14.19 8.64
C LEU A 706 -0.55 -13.83 7.26
N TYR A 707 -0.04 -14.44 6.17
CA TYR A 707 -0.60 -14.24 4.83
C TYR A 707 -2.05 -14.72 4.72
N ARG A 708 -2.41 -15.80 5.41
CA ARG A 708 -3.81 -16.24 5.51
C ARG A 708 -4.67 -15.22 6.24
N MET A 709 -4.26 -14.77 7.43
CA MET A 709 -4.98 -13.74 8.19
C MET A 709 -5.21 -12.46 7.37
N VAL A 710 -4.18 -12.01 6.65
CA VAL A 710 -4.28 -10.86 5.72
C VAL A 710 -5.31 -11.16 4.62
N SER A 711 -5.23 -12.33 4.00
CA SER A 711 -6.10 -12.71 2.89
C SER A 711 -7.57 -12.82 3.33
N GLU A 712 -7.84 -13.57 4.40
CA GLU A 712 -9.17 -13.78 4.97
C GLU A 712 -9.75 -12.46 5.52
N GLY A 713 -8.92 -11.61 6.14
CA GLY A 713 -9.35 -10.29 6.58
C GLY A 713 -9.80 -9.37 5.43
N HIS A 714 -9.17 -9.47 4.26
CA HIS A 714 -9.54 -8.69 3.07
C HIS A 714 -10.67 -9.30 2.23
N THR A 715 -10.92 -10.60 2.35
CA THR A 715 -11.87 -11.32 1.49
C THR A 715 -13.15 -11.71 2.23
N GLU A 716 -13.01 -12.31 3.42
CA GLU A 716 -14.11 -12.91 4.17
C GLU A 716 -14.68 -11.96 5.24
N TYR A 717 -13.81 -11.19 5.91
CA TYR A 717 -14.17 -10.40 7.09
C TYR A 717 -14.07 -8.89 6.90
N PHE A 718 -13.89 -8.42 5.65
CA PHE A 718 -13.67 -7.01 5.37
C PHE A 718 -14.89 -6.15 5.75
N CYS A 719 -14.66 -5.12 6.56
CA CYS A 719 -15.66 -4.09 6.84
C CYS A 719 -14.97 -2.75 7.09
N MET A 720 -14.85 -1.94 6.03
CA MET A 720 -14.03 -0.71 5.96
C MET A 720 -12.52 -0.93 6.16
N ARG A 721 -12.14 -1.92 6.98
CA ARG A 721 -10.79 -2.39 7.29
C ARG A 721 -10.80 -3.93 7.27
N PRO A 722 -9.65 -4.58 7.03
CA PRO A 722 -9.53 -6.03 7.03
C PRO A 722 -9.55 -6.58 8.46
N ARG A 723 -10.70 -7.10 8.90
CA ARG A 723 -10.89 -7.56 10.29
C ARG A 723 -10.47 -9.02 10.44
N ILE A 724 -10.07 -9.41 11.65
CA ILE A 724 -9.65 -10.78 11.96
C ILE A 724 -10.41 -11.23 13.20
N PRO A 725 -11.29 -12.24 13.12
CA PRO A 725 -11.97 -12.81 14.30
C PRO A 725 -10.97 -13.42 15.28
N LYS A 726 -11.28 -13.39 16.57
CA LYS A 726 -10.42 -13.97 17.62
C LYS A 726 -10.31 -15.48 17.50
N SER A 727 -11.37 -16.15 17.05
CA SER A 727 -11.34 -17.59 16.73
C SER A 727 -10.31 -17.92 15.64
N GLU A 728 -10.23 -17.13 14.58
CA GLU A 728 -9.23 -17.32 13.49
C GLU A 728 -7.80 -17.05 13.97
N VAL A 729 -7.60 -16.05 14.84
CA VAL A 729 -6.27 -15.82 15.45
C VAL A 729 -5.81 -17.05 16.23
N ARG A 730 -6.71 -17.68 17.02
CA ARG A 730 -6.37 -18.90 17.77
C ARG A 730 -6.01 -20.05 16.83
N TYR A 731 -6.82 -20.27 15.79
CA TYR A 731 -6.60 -21.34 14.82
C TYR A 731 -5.28 -21.19 14.04
N LEU A 732 -4.91 -19.96 13.68
CA LEU A 732 -3.70 -19.63 12.91
C LEU A 732 -2.50 -19.18 13.78
N SER A 733 -2.55 -19.43 15.09
CA SER A 733 -1.54 -18.91 16.05
C SER A 733 -0.16 -19.56 15.95
N ALA A 734 -0.05 -20.76 15.37
CA ALA A 734 1.23 -21.44 15.22
C ALA A 734 2.24 -20.58 14.43
N GLY A 735 3.45 -20.42 14.98
CA GLY A 735 4.50 -19.58 14.40
C GLY A 735 4.28 -18.07 14.52
N ILE A 736 3.28 -17.61 15.27
CA ILE A 736 2.96 -16.19 15.49
C ILE A 736 3.17 -15.83 16.98
N ILE A 737 3.74 -14.66 17.24
CA ILE A 737 3.74 -14.00 18.55
C ILE A 737 2.71 -12.88 18.51
N VAL A 738 1.85 -12.80 19.53
CA VAL A 738 0.75 -11.85 19.63
C VAL A 738 1.04 -10.76 20.67
N GLY A 739 1.00 -9.49 20.24
CA GLY A 739 1.25 -8.31 21.07
C GLY A 739 0.02 -7.47 21.36
N GLY A 740 0.06 -6.75 22.49
CA GLY A 740 -1.05 -5.93 23.01
C GLY A 740 -1.44 -4.71 22.18
N ALA A 741 -0.58 -4.27 21.25
CA ALA A 741 -0.75 -3.10 20.38
C ALA A 741 -0.88 -1.74 21.13
N CYS A 742 -1.38 -0.73 20.42
CA CYS A 742 -1.49 0.65 20.89
C CYS A 742 -2.71 0.89 21.80
N GLU A 743 -3.13 2.15 21.92
CA GLU A 743 -4.28 2.55 22.73
C GLU A 743 -5.61 2.05 22.18
N ARG A 744 -5.67 1.61 20.92
CA ARG A 744 -6.82 0.87 20.34
C ARG A 744 -6.74 -0.64 20.61
N GLY A 745 -5.68 -1.12 21.26
CA GLY A 745 -5.51 -2.49 21.69
C GLY A 745 -6.50 -2.92 22.76
N GLN A 746 -6.85 -4.23 22.78
CA GLN A 746 -7.85 -4.77 23.71
C GLN A 746 -7.39 -4.63 25.18
N ILE A 747 -6.10 -4.84 25.45
CA ILE A 747 -5.50 -4.71 26.80
C ILE A 747 -5.59 -3.27 27.29
N PHE A 748 -5.11 -2.30 26.50
CA PHE A 748 -5.15 -0.89 26.89
C PHE A 748 -6.58 -0.44 27.17
N ARG A 749 -7.54 -0.75 26.29
CA ARG A 749 -8.95 -0.36 26.46
C ARG A 749 -9.59 -0.97 27.69
N ALA A 750 -9.26 -2.22 28.02
CA ALA A 750 -9.74 -2.87 29.23
C ALA A 750 -9.17 -2.18 30.50
N VAL A 751 -7.86 -1.91 30.53
CA VAL A 751 -7.21 -1.21 31.65
C VAL A 751 -7.73 0.21 31.80
N HIS A 752 -7.83 0.97 30.71
CA HIS A 752 -8.37 2.33 30.69
C HIS A 752 -9.79 2.39 31.27
N LYS A 753 -10.68 1.50 30.82
CA LYS A 753 -12.05 1.40 31.35
C LYS A 753 -12.06 1.02 32.83
N ALA A 754 -11.24 0.06 33.24
CA ALA A 754 -11.13 -0.36 34.64
C ALA A 754 -10.64 0.81 35.52
N TYR A 755 -9.62 1.54 35.07
CA TYR A 755 -9.03 2.68 35.78
C TYR A 755 -10.06 3.78 36.06
N ILE A 756 -10.85 4.16 35.05
CA ILE A 756 -11.91 5.17 35.23
C ILE A 756 -13.00 4.68 36.18
N SER A 757 -13.50 3.44 35.95
CA SER A 757 -14.60 2.90 36.75
C SER A 757 -14.26 2.70 38.23
N HIS A 758 -12.97 2.67 38.57
CA HIS A 758 -12.48 2.55 39.94
C HIS A 758 -11.87 3.87 40.47
N GLY A 759 -12.28 5.00 39.89
CA GLY A 759 -11.98 6.34 40.42
C GLY A 759 -10.56 6.82 40.17
N ASN A 760 -9.96 6.43 39.04
CA ASN A 760 -8.60 6.78 38.64
C ASN A 760 -7.55 6.39 39.72
N ASN A 761 -7.75 5.22 40.33
CA ASN A 761 -6.89 4.71 41.40
C ASN A 761 -6.23 3.40 40.97
N ILE A 762 -4.90 3.32 41.13
CA ILE A 762 -4.09 2.18 40.68
C ILE A 762 -4.44 0.91 41.47
N ASP A 763 -4.50 0.99 42.79
CA ASP A 763 -4.63 -0.18 43.66
C ASP A 763 -5.99 -0.88 43.47
N SER A 764 -7.08 -0.11 43.48
CA SER A 764 -8.43 -0.64 43.23
C SER A 764 -8.58 -1.22 41.83
N THR A 765 -7.93 -0.62 40.83
CA THR A 765 -7.93 -1.12 39.45
C THR A 765 -7.19 -2.44 39.33
N LEU A 766 -6.02 -2.56 39.97
CA LEU A 766 -5.22 -3.78 39.99
C LEU A 766 -5.96 -4.93 40.70
N GLU A 767 -6.64 -4.64 41.81
CA GLU A 767 -7.47 -5.63 42.54
C GLU A 767 -8.61 -6.15 41.66
N PHE A 768 -9.32 -5.23 40.98
CA PHE A 768 -10.38 -5.59 40.04
C PHE A 768 -9.85 -6.44 38.88
N LEU A 769 -8.83 -5.98 38.16
CA LEU A 769 -8.29 -6.69 37.00
C LEU A 769 -7.73 -8.06 37.36
N SER A 770 -7.14 -8.22 38.54
CA SER A 770 -6.60 -9.51 39.00
C SER A 770 -7.70 -10.55 39.25
N SER A 771 -8.90 -10.10 39.65
CA SER A 771 -10.05 -10.97 39.93
C SER A 771 -11.01 -11.11 38.74
N ASP A 772 -10.91 -10.26 37.71
CA ASP A 772 -11.80 -10.29 36.56
C ASP A 772 -11.53 -11.48 35.63
N SER A 773 -12.47 -12.43 35.62
CA SER A 773 -12.36 -13.64 34.77
C SER A 773 -12.34 -13.32 33.27
N ALA A 774 -13.02 -12.24 32.84
CA ALA A 774 -13.06 -11.86 31.43
C ALA A 774 -11.70 -11.32 30.96
N PHE A 775 -11.09 -10.42 31.73
CA PHE A 775 -9.74 -9.93 31.49
C PHE A 775 -8.72 -11.06 31.50
N ASN A 776 -8.76 -11.93 32.52
CA ASN A 776 -7.85 -13.07 32.63
C ASN A 776 -7.98 -14.08 31.47
N ARG A 777 -9.16 -14.24 30.88
CA ARG A 777 -9.33 -15.02 29.63
C ARG A 777 -8.81 -14.26 28.42
N MET A 778 -9.08 -12.96 28.33
CA MET A 778 -8.67 -12.11 27.22
C MET A 778 -7.15 -12.09 27.05
N ILE A 779 -6.40 -11.89 28.13
CA ILE A 779 -4.93 -11.77 28.10
C ILE A 779 -4.22 -13.10 27.76
N ARG A 780 -4.92 -14.24 27.75
CA ARG A 780 -4.34 -15.52 27.31
C ARG A 780 -3.99 -15.54 25.83
N LEU A 781 -4.66 -14.72 25.01
CA LEU A 781 -4.36 -14.59 23.58
C LEU A 781 -3.00 -13.94 23.30
N TYR A 782 -2.53 -13.09 24.22
CA TYR A 782 -1.37 -12.22 24.00
C TYR A 782 -0.12 -12.81 24.63
N ASP A 783 0.98 -12.88 23.89
CA ASP A 783 2.27 -13.37 24.41
C ASP A 783 3.02 -12.28 25.19
N TYR A 784 2.83 -11.02 24.83
CA TYR A 784 3.41 -9.87 25.52
C TYR A 784 2.47 -8.67 25.55
N PHE A 785 2.69 -7.79 26.53
CA PHE A 785 1.96 -6.55 26.74
C PHE A 785 2.75 -5.39 26.13
N GLU A 786 2.04 -4.34 25.69
CA GLU A 786 2.68 -3.13 25.16
C GLU A 786 2.35 -1.91 26.02
N ILE A 787 3.36 -1.06 26.22
CA ILE A 787 3.23 0.30 26.72
C ILE A 787 3.92 1.24 25.73
N GLN A 788 3.41 2.46 25.62
CA GLN A 788 3.91 3.46 24.67
C GLN A 788 4.24 4.78 25.38
N PRO A 789 5.11 5.61 24.79
CA PRO A 789 5.39 6.96 25.26
C PRO A 789 4.10 7.74 25.52
N ILE A 790 4.10 8.58 26.56
CA ILE A 790 2.92 9.31 27.02
C ILE A 790 2.34 10.18 25.90
N CYS A 791 3.20 10.73 25.04
CA CYS A 791 2.76 11.55 23.89
C CYS A 791 1.81 10.82 22.95
N ASN A 792 1.90 9.49 22.82
CA ASN A 792 1.02 8.71 21.94
C ASN A 792 -0.45 8.86 22.38
N ASN A 793 -0.66 9.04 23.69
CA ASN A 793 -1.98 9.06 24.32
C ASN A 793 -2.40 10.43 24.85
N GLU A 794 -1.63 11.49 24.59
CA GLU A 794 -1.94 12.85 25.06
C GLU A 794 -3.26 13.41 24.50
N PHE A 795 -3.78 12.84 23.40
CA PHE A 795 -5.07 13.24 22.86
C PHE A 795 -6.25 12.94 23.81
N TYR A 796 -6.16 11.91 24.65
CA TYR A 796 -7.19 11.64 25.65
C TYR A 796 -7.38 12.79 26.64
N LEU A 797 -6.32 13.53 26.96
CA LEU A 797 -6.39 14.67 27.88
C LEU A 797 -7.25 15.82 27.34
N ARG A 798 -7.54 15.80 26.03
CA ARG A 798 -8.36 16.80 25.33
C ARG A 798 -9.77 16.30 25.04
N GLU A 799 -10.02 15.00 25.19
CA GLU A 799 -11.33 14.39 25.02
C GLU A 799 -12.06 14.36 26.37
N GLU A 800 -13.07 15.20 26.55
CA GLU A 800 -13.81 15.29 27.83
C GLU A 800 -14.40 13.93 28.25
N ASP A 801 -14.86 13.13 27.29
CA ASP A 801 -15.45 11.81 27.52
C ASP A 801 -14.43 10.71 27.84
N SER A 802 -13.11 11.00 27.79
CA SER A 802 -12.07 10.00 28.04
C SER A 802 -11.90 9.61 29.50
N GLY A 803 -12.34 10.45 30.44
CA GLY A 803 -12.10 10.29 31.89
C GLY A 803 -10.63 10.42 32.33
N LEU A 804 -9.72 10.81 31.43
CA LEU A 804 -8.30 11.06 31.72
C LEU A 804 -8.02 12.56 31.64
N HIS A 805 -7.44 13.13 32.69
CA HIS A 805 -7.35 14.59 32.82
C HIS A 805 -5.93 15.09 33.01
N THR A 806 -5.00 14.20 33.36
CA THR A 806 -3.61 14.56 33.66
C THR A 806 -2.62 13.63 32.97
N LYS A 807 -1.38 14.09 32.77
CA LYS A 807 -0.29 13.21 32.32
C LYS A 807 -0.04 12.06 33.32
N GLU A 808 -0.31 12.27 34.60
CA GLU A 808 -0.19 11.21 35.62
C GLU A 808 -1.20 10.09 35.37
N ASP A 809 -2.40 10.38 34.87
CA ASP A 809 -3.36 9.33 34.51
C ASP A 809 -2.82 8.40 33.41
N LEU A 810 -2.15 8.97 32.40
CA LEU A 810 -1.51 8.20 31.32
C LEU A 810 -0.34 7.35 31.85
N ILE A 811 0.47 7.94 32.74
CA ILE A 811 1.54 7.23 33.45
C ILE A 811 0.97 6.07 34.27
N ASN A 812 -0.15 6.28 34.96
CA ASN A 812 -0.80 5.26 35.79
C ASN A 812 -1.34 4.10 34.95
N ILE A 813 -1.89 4.35 33.76
CA ILE A 813 -2.28 3.29 32.84
C ILE A 813 -1.06 2.44 32.45
N ASN A 814 0.05 3.07 32.05
CA ASN A 814 1.28 2.34 31.71
C ASN A 814 1.81 1.52 32.92
N LYS A 815 1.79 2.09 34.13
CA LYS A 815 2.15 1.37 35.37
C LYS A 815 1.25 0.15 35.59
N ILE A 816 -0.06 0.28 35.43
CA ILE A 816 -1.02 -0.82 35.62
C ILE A 816 -0.77 -1.93 34.60
N ILE A 817 -0.61 -1.59 33.32
CA ILE A 817 -0.29 -2.57 32.25
C ILE A 817 1.00 -3.31 32.59
N SER A 818 2.04 -2.57 32.98
CA SER A 818 3.35 -3.12 33.34
C SER A 818 3.28 -4.08 34.53
N ILE A 819 2.57 -3.70 35.60
CA ILE A 819 2.38 -4.53 36.80
C ILE A 819 1.54 -5.76 36.49
N MET A 820 0.47 -5.62 35.67
CA MET A 820 -0.36 -6.76 35.29
C MET A 820 0.42 -7.77 34.47
N ALA A 821 1.27 -7.33 33.54
CA ALA A 821 2.15 -8.21 32.76
C ALA A 821 3.07 -9.03 33.68
N GLU A 822 3.69 -8.38 34.67
CA GLU A 822 4.52 -9.05 35.68
C GLU A 822 3.74 -10.09 36.49
N ARG A 823 2.54 -9.75 36.99
CA ARG A 823 1.68 -10.65 37.78
C ARG A 823 1.30 -11.92 37.04
N VAL A 824 1.12 -11.84 35.72
CA VAL A 824 0.74 -12.98 34.88
C VAL A 824 1.94 -13.68 34.24
N GLY A 825 3.16 -13.23 34.53
CA GLY A 825 4.40 -13.82 34.02
C GLY A 825 4.61 -13.62 32.53
N LYS A 826 4.16 -12.48 31.97
CA LYS A 826 4.33 -12.14 30.55
C LYS A 826 5.21 -10.89 30.38
N PRO A 827 6.03 -10.80 29.32
CA PRO A 827 6.85 -9.62 29.07
C PRO A 827 5.99 -8.37 28.83
N CYS A 828 6.46 -7.22 29.31
CA CYS A 828 5.90 -5.92 28.96
C CYS A 828 6.94 -5.17 28.11
N CYS A 829 6.60 -4.85 26.88
CA CYS A 829 7.50 -4.20 25.93
C CYS A 829 7.12 -2.73 25.74
N ALA A 830 8.11 -1.84 25.81
CA ALA A 830 7.94 -0.45 25.45
C ALA A 830 8.19 -0.27 23.94
N THR A 831 7.15 0.10 23.20
CA THR A 831 7.19 0.28 21.74
C THR A 831 6.93 1.74 21.38
N THR A 832 7.41 2.21 20.22
CA THR A 832 7.22 3.62 19.83
C THR A 832 5.97 3.89 19.03
N ASP A 833 5.45 2.88 18.31
CA ASP A 833 4.40 3.09 17.33
C ASP A 833 4.84 4.08 16.24
N ALA A 834 6.06 3.89 15.73
CA ALA A 834 6.69 4.89 14.88
C ALA A 834 5.95 5.02 13.54
N HIS A 835 5.51 6.24 13.21
CA HIS A 835 4.89 6.61 11.93
C HIS A 835 5.81 7.49 11.07
N PHE A 836 6.89 7.99 11.65
CA PHE A 836 7.94 8.76 10.98
C PHE A 836 9.32 8.48 11.60
N LEU A 837 10.40 8.76 10.87
CA LEU A 837 11.76 8.44 11.35
C LEU A 837 12.26 9.47 12.34
N ASP A 838 12.26 10.74 11.96
CA ASP A 838 12.72 11.84 12.81
C ASP A 838 11.55 12.75 13.20
N GLN A 839 11.61 13.39 14.38
CA GLN A 839 10.54 14.25 14.89
C GLN A 839 10.05 15.30 13.88
N LYS A 840 10.96 15.88 13.09
CA LYS A 840 10.65 16.86 12.04
C LYS A 840 9.73 16.33 10.94
N ASP A 841 9.74 15.02 10.69
CA ASP A 841 8.95 14.38 9.63
C ASP A 841 7.47 14.27 10.03
N GLY A 842 7.12 14.53 11.29
CA GLY A 842 5.74 14.65 11.76
C GLY A 842 4.92 15.72 11.01
N GLU A 843 5.57 16.74 10.44
CA GLU A 843 4.91 17.75 9.59
C GLU A 843 4.25 17.13 8.36
N TYR A 844 4.84 16.08 7.75
CA TYR A 844 4.23 15.41 6.60
C TYR A 844 2.95 14.67 7.00
N ARG A 845 2.97 13.98 8.15
CA ARG A 845 1.80 13.29 8.69
C ARG A 845 0.69 14.29 9.05
N LYS A 846 1.05 15.42 9.62
CA LYS A 846 0.14 16.53 9.89
C LYS A 846 -0.58 17.02 8.62
N TYR A 847 0.13 17.28 7.52
CA TYR A 847 -0.51 17.70 6.26
C TYR A 847 -1.44 16.62 5.69
N MET A 848 -1.05 15.35 5.81
CA MET A 848 -1.89 14.23 5.41
C MET A 848 -3.20 14.15 6.21
N LEU A 849 -3.12 14.33 7.54
CA LEU A 849 -4.31 14.32 8.40
C LEU A 849 -5.21 15.54 8.17
N MET A 850 -4.64 16.71 7.84
CA MET A 850 -5.43 17.88 7.41
C MET A 850 -6.23 17.59 6.14
N ASP A 851 -5.60 16.97 5.14
CA ASP A 851 -6.27 16.57 3.89
C ASP A 851 -7.43 15.58 4.15
N MET A 852 -7.26 14.70 5.14
CA MET A 852 -8.31 13.78 5.59
C MET A 852 -9.42 14.45 6.41
N GLY A 853 -9.28 15.73 6.78
CA GLY A 853 -10.29 16.50 7.50
C GLY A 853 -10.23 16.40 9.03
N PHE A 854 -9.11 15.94 9.61
CA PHE A 854 -8.92 15.94 11.07
C PHE A 854 -8.74 17.36 11.60
N LYS A 855 -9.61 17.77 12.53
CA LYS A 855 -9.63 19.14 13.09
C LYS A 855 -8.45 19.42 14.02
N ASP A 856 -7.88 18.38 14.59
CA ASP A 856 -6.77 18.36 15.53
C ASP A 856 -5.45 17.93 14.88
N ALA A 857 -5.34 18.00 13.54
CA ALA A 857 -4.11 17.70 12.82
C ALA A 857 -2.91 18.59 13.24
N GLU A 858 -3.16 19.75 13.84
CA GLU A 858 -2.13 20.62 14.44
C GLU A 858 -1.60 20.11 15.80
N LEU A 859 -2.32 19.21 16.47
CA LEU A 859 -2.04 18.71 17.83
C LEU A 859 -1.68 17.22 17.82
N GLN A 860 -0.97 16.79 16.78
CA GLN A 860 -0.59 15.40 16.58
C GLN A 860 0.55 14.97 17.50
N SER A 861 0.53 13.70 17.87
CA SER A 861 1.55 13.07 18.70
C SER A 861 2.87 12.89 17.95
N ASP A 862 3.97 13.02 18.69
CA ASP A 862 5.33 12.81 18.20
C ASP A 862 5.66 11.30 18.09
N LEU A 863 5.06 10.64 17.09
CA LEU A 863 5.23 9.22 16.76
C LEU A 863 6.48 8.95 15.92
N TYR A 864 7.65 9.44 16.36
CA TYR A 864 8.91 9.18 15.67
C TYR A 864 9.65 7.96 16.23
N PHE A 865 10.51 7.36 15.40
CA PHE A 865 11.37 6.25 15.80
C PHE A 865 12.41 6.71 16.83
N ARG A 866 12.14 6.56 18.13
CA ARG A 866 13.03 7.01 19.23
C ARG A 866 14.35 6.23 19.27
N THR A 867 15.36 6.72 19.99
CA THR A 867 16.56 5.96 20.39
C THR A 867 16.32 5.17 21.69
N THR A 868 17.28 4.36 22.12
CA THR A 868 17.24 3.67 23.41
C THR A 868 17.28 4.66 24.57
N ASP A 869 18.19 5.65 24.53
CA ASP A 869 18.30 6.69 25.56
C ASP A 869 17.01 7.50 25.71
N GLU A 870 16.39 7.88 24.58
CA GLU A 870 15.10 8.60 24.56
C GLU A 870 13.97 7.79 25.20
N MET A 871 13.95 6.47 24.99
CA MET A 871 12.95 5.59 25.61
C MET A 871 13.22 5.35 27.10
N LEU A 872 14.48 5.17 27.51
CA LEU A 872 14.81 5.01 28.93
C LEU A 872 14.41 6.25 29.75
N GLU A 873 14.64 7.44 29.19
CA GLU A 873 14.20 8.71 29.81
C GLU A 873 12.66 8.79 29.86
N GLU A 874 11.97 8.46 28.77
CA GLU A 874 10.50 8.46 28.68
C GLU A 874 9.86 7.58 29.76
N PHE A 875 10.41 6.39 30.00
CA PHE A 875 9.86 5.42 30.96
C PHE A 875 10.51 5.47 32.36
N SER A 876 11.31 6.51 32.64
CA SER A 876 12.02 6.67 33.93
C SER A 876 11.09 6.68 35.16
N TYR A 877 9.81 7.03 34.98
CA TYR A 877 8.79 6.98 36.04
C TYR A 877 8.46 5.57 36.55
N LEU A 878 8.90 4.51 35.86
CA LEU A 878 8.78 3.12 36.31
C LEU A 878 9.91 2.71 37.27
N GLY A 879 10.96 3.53 37.39
CA GLY A 879 12.22 3.17 38.05
C GLY A 879 13.22 2.55 37.08
N GLU A 880 14.52 2.68 37.39
CA GLU A 880 15.63 2.33 36.50
C GLU A 880 15.59 0.87 36.01
N GLU A 881 15.41 -0.09 36.93
CA GLU A 881 15.37 -1.52 36.60
C GLU A 881 14.20 -1.85 35.68
N ARG A 882 12.99 -1.40 36.03
CA ARG A 882 11.79 -1.69 35.23
C ARG A 882 11.81 -0.97 33.89
N ALA A 883 12.33 0.26 33.82
CA ALA A 883 12.52 0.98 32.57
C ALA A 883 13.49 0.24 31.63
N LYS A 884 14.64 -0.23 32.16
CA LYS A 884 15.57 -1.07 31.39
C LYS A 884 14.89 -2.34 30.90
N GLU A 885 14.15 -3.03 31.77
CA GLU A 885 13.48 -4.27 31.43
C GLU A 885 12.49 -4.08 30.29
N VAL A 886 11.56 -3.12 30.38
CA VAL A 886 10.53 -2.92 29.35
C VAL A 886 11.09 -2.35 28.04
N VAL A 887 12.16 -1.55 28.09
CA VAL A 887 12.76 -0.94 26.90
C VAL A 887 13.74 -1.88 26.20
N ILE A 888 14.47 -2.72 26.92
CA ILE A 888 15.59 -3.50 26.38
C ILE A 888 15.35 -5.01 26.53
N ASP A 889 15.16 -5.50 27.75
CA ASP A 889 15.24 -6.94 28.04
C ASP A 889 13.98 -7.69 27.56
N ALA A 890 12.78 -7.15 27.80
CA ALA A 890 11.52 -7.75 27.36
C ALA A 890 11.40 -7.79 25.82
N PRO A 891 11.69 -6.72 25.05
CA PRO A 891 11.73 -6.81 23.59
C PRO A 891 12.77 -7.82 23.06
N ARG A 892 13.91 -7.97 23.75
CA ARG A 892 14.92 -8.99 23.43
C ARG A 892 14.38 -10.41 23.65
N LEU A 893 13.70 -10.65 24.78
CA LEU A 893 13.06 -11.93 25.07
C LEU A 893 11.99 -12.29 24.04
N VAL A 894 11.16 -11.33 23.63
CA VAL A 894 10.11 -11.52 22.61
C VAL A 894 10.70 -11.83 21.23
N SER A 895 11.83 -11.22 20.87
CA SER A 895 12.46 -11.39 19.55
C SER A 895 13.45 -12.56 19.47
N GLU A 896 13.88 -13.12 20.60
CA GLU A 896 14.79 -14.27 20.67
C GLU A 896 14.31 -15.49 19.85
N PRO A 897 13.06 -15.97 20.00
CA PRO A 897 12.59 -17.17 19.28
C PRO A 897 12.33 -16.93 17.78
N ILE A 898 12.48 -15.70 17.27
CA ILE A 898 12.27 -15.37 15.86
C ILE A 898 13.49 -15.78 15.04
N ARG A 899 13.26 -16.59 13.99
CA ARG A 899 14.28 -17.02 13.03
C ARG A 899 14.78 -15.85 12.18
N ASP A 900 16.06 -15.86 11.82
CA ASP A 900 16.71 -14.78 11.06
C ASP A 900 16.89 -15.11 9.56
N ASP A 901 16.33 -16.24 9.11
CA ASP A 901 16.40 -16.76 7.75
C ASP A 901 15.07 -16.70 6.98
N ILE A 902 14.04 -16.11 7.60
CA ILE A 902 12.71 -15.96 7.01
C ILE A 902 12.78 -15.08 5.75
N LYS A 903 12.16 -15.56 4.67
CA LYS A 903 12.06 -14.83 3.40
C LYS A 903 10.58 -14.54 3.12
N PRO A 904 10.21 -13.31 2.73
CA PRO A 904 8.83 -12.99 2.39
C PRO A 904 8.36 -13.75 1.15
N PHE A 905 9.27 -14.07 0.24
CA PHE A 905 9.03 -14.92 -0.91
C PHE A 905 10.19 -15.90 -1.08
N PRO A 906 9.93 -17.14 -1.54
CA PRO A 906 10.99 -18.09 -1.85
C PRO A 906 11.80 -17.63 -3.07
N ASP A 907 13.07 -18.02 -3.13
CA ASP A 907 13.92 -17.74 -4.29
C ASP A 907 13.53 -18.63 -5.49
N GLY A 908 13.75 -18.15 -6.70
CA GLY A 908 13.50 -18.91 -7.94
C GLY A 908 12.09 -18.79 -8.49
N THR A 909 11.76 -19.66 -9.45
CA THR A 909 10.46 -19.71 -10.14
C THR A 909 9.78 -21.06 -9.88
N TYR A 910 8.50 -21.04 -9.54
CA TYR A 910 7.71 -22.23 -9.20
C TYR A 910 6.57 -22.41 -10.21
N PRO A 911 6.85 -22.89 -11.44
CA PRO A 911 5.80 -23.12 -12.42
C PRO A 911 4.86 -24.25 -11.94
N PRO A 912 3.55 -24.19 -12.27
CA PRO A 912 2.63 -25.29 -12.00
C PRO A 912 3.08 -26.54 -12.76
N VAL A 913 2.70 -27.74 -12.31
CA VAL A 913 3.06 -29.02 -12.97
C VAL A 913 1.86 -29.59 -13.74
N ILE A 914 2.02 -29.77 -15.05
CA ILE A 914 1.12 -30.54 -15.92
C ILE A 914 2.01 -31.55 -16.67
N LEU A 915 1.97 -32.81 -16.25
CA LEU A 915 2.92 -33.83 -16.69
C LEU A 915 2.95 -34.02 -18.21
N SER A 916 1.80 -33.89 -18.90
CA SER A 916 1.73 -34.06 -20.36
C SER A 916 2.21 -32.84 -21.17
N ALA A 917 2.33 -31.66 -20.56
CA ALA A 917 2.54 -30.42 -21.29
C ALA A 917 3.81 -30.37 -22.15
N PRO A 918 4.99 -30.90 -21.71
CA PRO A 918 6.18 -30.94 -22.55
C PRO A 918 5.97 -31.75 -23.84
N ASP A 919 5.35 -32.92 -23.74
CA ASP A 919 5.16 -33.82 -24.88
C ASP A 919 4.03 -33.34 -25.80
N ASP A 920 2.95 -32.82 -25.22
CA ASP A 920 1.86 -32.19 -25.98
C ASP A 920 2.38 -31.00 -26.80
N LEU A 921 3.20 -30.13 -26.19
CA LEU A 921 3.78 -28.98 -26.88
C LEU A 921 4.69 -29.41 -28.03
N ARG A 922 5.56 -30.41 -27.81
CA ARG A 922 6.40 -30.99 -28.88
C ARG A 922 5.53 -31.53 -30.03
N ALA A 923 4.47 -32.26 -29.72
CA ALA A 923 3.58 -32.83 -30.72
C ALA A 923 2.89 -31.75 -31.57
N ILE A 924 2.37 -30.69 -30.92
CA ILE A 924 1.74 -29.55 -31.60
C ILE A 924 2.72 -28.85 -32.53
N VAL A 925 3.90 -28.49 -32.01
CA VAL A 925 4.91 -27.74 -32.77
C VAL A 925 5.43 -28.55 -33.95
N ASN A 926 5.73 -29.84 -33.75
CA ASN A 926 6.19 -30.72 -34.81
C ASN A 926 5.15 -30.93 -35.91
N LYS A 927 3.87 -31.04 -35.53
CA LYS A 927 2.76 -31.12 -36.48
C LYS A 927 2.71 -29.86 -37.35
N THR A 928 2.64 -28.67 -36.74
CA THR A 928 2.56 -27.40 -37.47
C THR A 928 3.80 -27.14 -38.33
N MET A 929 4.99 -27.45 -37.82
CA MET A 929 6.25 -27.34 -38.57
C MET A 929 6.21 -28.14 -39.88
N LYS A 930 5.80 -29.42 -39.81
CA LYS A 930 5.65 -30.29 -40.98
C LYS A 930 4.54 -29.81 -41.93
N GLU A 931 3.42 -29.34 -41.37
CA GLU A 931 2.34 -28.77 -42.16
C GLU A 931 2.79 -27.54 -42.94
N MET A 932 3.66 -26.69 -42.38
CA MET A 932 4.09 -25.45 -42.99
C MET A 932 5.32 -25.58 -43.90
N TYR A 933 6.34 -26.36 -43.52
CA TYR A 933 7.68 -26.28 -44.13
C TYR A 933 8.20 -27.59 -44.73
N GLU A 934 7.51 -28.72 -44.59
CA GLU A 934 7.98 -29.99 -45.18
C GLU A 934 7.72 -30.04 -46.69
N HIS A 935 8.79 -30.02 -47.48
CA HIS A 935 8.74 -30.14 -48.93
C HIS A 935 9.52 -31.40 -49.36
N GLU A 936 8.84 -32.32 -50.06
CA GLU A 936 9.43 -33.60 -50.52
C GLU A 936 10.07 -34.43 -49.37
N GLY A 937 9.51 -34.35 -48.16
CA GLY A 937 10.02 -35.05 -46.98
C GLY A 937 11.22 -34.37 -46.30
N VAL A 938 11.55 -33.13 -46.70
CA VAL A 938 12.66 -32.36 -46.15
C VAL A 938 12.14 -31.08 -45.48
N ILE A 939 12.62 -30.81 -44.27
CA ILE A 939 12.38 -29.55 -43.54
C ILE A 939 13.64 -28.69 -43.66
N PRO A 940 13.55 -27.38 -43.96
CA PRO A 940 14.72 -26.50 -43.98
C PRO A 940 15.46 -26.49 -42.64
N GLU A 941 16.79 -26.62 -42.70
CA GLU A 941 17.67 -26.68 -41.52
C GLU A 941 17.46 -25.49 -40.57
N ILE A 942 17.36 -24.26 -41.11
CA ILE A 942 17.09 -23.04 -40.33
C ILE A 942 15.80 -23.11 -39.49
N VAL A 943 14.80 -23.86 -39.93
CA VAL A 943 13.54 -24.06 -39.20
C VAL A 943 13.72 -25.12 -38.12
N GLN A 944 14.26 -26.29 -38.49
CA GLN A 944 14.46 -27.42 -37.58
C GLN A 944 15.39 -27.03 -36.42
N GLU A 945 16.55 -26.44 -36.71
CA GLU A 945 17.51 -25.99 -35.70
C GLU A 945 16.90 -24.97 -34.74
N ARG A 946 16.07 -24.06 -35.27
CA ARG A 946 15.41 -23.03 -34.45
C ARG A 946 14.37 -23.65 -33.52
N VAL A 947 13.53 -24.57 -34.03
CA VAL A 947 12.54 -25.29 -33.24
C VAL A 947 13.21 -26.13 -32.15
N ASP A 948 14.24 -26.90 -32.48
CA ASP A 948 14.92 -27.76 -31.52
C ASP A 948 15.60 -26.94 -30.41
N LYS A 949 16.29 -25.86 -30.78
CA LYS A 949 16.90 -24.94 -29.81
C LYS A 949 15.86 -24.33 -28.87
N GLU A 950 14.74 -23.85 -29.40
CA GLU A 950 13.70 -23.23 -28.60
C GLU A 950 12.95 -24.24 -27.74
N LEU A 951 12.55 -25.40 -28.26
CA LEU A 951 11.86 -26.44 -27.48
C LEU A 951 12.74 -26.94 -26.33
N ASN A 952 14.02 -27.19 -26.58
CA ASN A 952 14.96 -27.61 -25.53
C ASN A 952 15.08 -26.53 -24.43
N SER A 953 15.14 -25.26 -24.81
CA SER A 953 15.19 -24.15 -23.86
C SER A 953 13.88 -23.99 -23.08
N ILE A 954 12.73 -24.04 -23.74
CA ILE A 954 11.40 -23.88 -23.13
C ILE A 954 11.10 -25.02 -22.17
N ILE A 955 11.38 -26.27 -22.57
CA ILE A 955 11.14 -27.44 -21.73
C ILE A 955 12.15 -27.51 -20.60
N GLY A 956 13.45 -27.32 -20.89
CA GLY A 956 14.52 -27.37 -19.90
C GLY A 956 14.40 -26.33 -18.79
N ASN A 957 13.80 -25.17 -19.08
CA ASN A 957 13.53 -24.11 -18.08
C ASN A 957 12.09 -24.16 -17.53
N GLY A 958 11.30 -25.21 -17.80
CA GLY A 958 9.96 -25.38 -17.23
C GLY A 958 8.85 -24.47 -17.79
N TYR A 959 9.06 -23.79 -18.92
CA TYR A 959 8.07 -22.89 -19.54
C TYR A 959 7.03 -23.61 -20.42
N SER A 960 7.21 -24.91 -20.70
CA SER A 960 6.32 -25.68 -21.57
C SER A 960 4.85 -25.62 -21.14
N ILE A 961 4.60 -25.55 -19.83
CA ILE A 961 3.26 -25.50 -19.24
C ILE A 961 2.58 -24.17 -19.52
N MET A 962 3.31 -23.06 -19.42
CA MET A 962 2.79 -21.74 -19.79
C MET A 962 2.46 -21.67 -21.28
N TYR A 963 3.30 -22.24 -22.15
CA TYR A 963 3.03 -22.33 -23.58
C TYR A 963 1.79 -23.17 -23.87
N TYR A 964 1.64 -24.32 -23.20
CA TYR A 964 0.48 -25.17 -23.39
C TYR A 964 -0.82 -24.50 -22.94
N ILE A 965 -0.83 -23.82 -21.79
CA ILE A 965 -1.99 -23.06 -21.31
C ILE A 965 -2.31 -21.91 -22.28
N ALA A 966 -1.31 -21.16 -22.72
CA ALA A 966 -1.50 -20.07 -23.68
C ALA A 966 -2.09 -20.58 -25.01
N TYR A 967 -1.59 -21.71 -25.53
CA TYR A 967 -2.18 -22.38 -26.69
C TYR A 967 -3.66 -22.69 -26.50
N LYS A 968 -4.04 -23.27 -25.35
CA LYS A 968 -5.45 -23.59 -25.05
C LYS A 968 -6.32 -22.34 -24.93
N LEU A 969 -5.81 -21.27 -24.31
CA LEU A 969 -6.53 -20.00 -24.16
C LEU A 969 -6.78 -19.33 -25.52
N VAL A 970 -5.76 -19.24 -26.37
CA VAL A 970 -5.89 -18.68 -27.73
C VAL A 970 -6.84 -19.53 -28.57
N GLY A 971 -6.67 -20.86 -28.53
CA GLY A 971 -7.55 -21.79 -29.25
C GLY A 971 -9.01 -21.66 -28.84
N LYS A 972 -9.29 -21.57 -27.53
CA LYS A 972 -10.64 -21.38 -27.00
C LYS A 972 -11.24 -20.03 -27.43
N SER A 973 -10.47 -18.94 -27.29
CA SER A 973 -10.94 -17.60 -27.69
C SER A 973 -11.33 -17.57 -29.18
N ASN A 974 -10.46 -18.14 -30.03
CA ASN A 974 -10.71 -18.20 -31.46
C ASN A 974 -11.93 -19.07 -31.81
N SER A 975 -12.14 -20.21 -31.12
CA SER A 975 -13.33 -21.05 -31.33
C SER A 975 -14.62 -20.37 -30.88
N ASP A 976 -14.52 -19.50 -29.87
CA ASP A 976 -15.65 -18.71 -29.36
C ASP A 976 -15.95 -17.48 -30.24
N GLY A 977 -15.17 -17.25 -31.31
CA GLY A 977 -15.35 -16.13 -32.25
C GLY A 977 -14.57 -14.86 -31.89
N TYR A 978 -13.68 -14.92 -30.91
CA TYR A 978 -12.87 -13.79 -30.46
C TYR A 978 -11.40 -13.96 -30.85
N VAL A 979 -10.97 -13.21 -31.87
CA VAL A 979 -9.58 -13.23 -32.35
C VAL A 979 -8.64 -12.62 -31.31
N VAL A 980 -7.50 -13.27 -31.09
CA VAL A 980 -6.47 -12.81 -30.14
C VAL A 980 -5.31 -12.14 -30.89
N GLY A 981 -5.04 -10.88 -30.58
CA GLY A 981 -3.88 -10.15 -31.11
C GLY A 981 -2.57 -10.52 -30.38
N SER A 982 -1.48 -10.68 -31.13
CA SER A 982 -0.15 -10.98 -30.59
C SER A 982 0.50 -9.77 -29.90
N ARG A 983 1.20 -9.97 -28.78
CA ARG A 983 1.89 -8.89 -28.04
C ARG A 983 3.12 -9.37 -27.27
N GLY A 984 4.11 -8.49 -27.12
CA GLY A 984 5.25 -8.69 -26.23
C GLY A 984 6.34 -9.59 -26.83
N SER A 985 7.28 -10.01 -25.99
CA SER A 985 8.47 -10.76 -26.42
C SER A 985 8.15 -12.16 -26.94
N VAL A 986 6.97 -12.73 -26.65
CA VAL A 986 6.60 -14.08 -27.12
C VAL A 986 6.59 -14.19 -28.66
N GLY A 987 6.37 -13.09 -29.37
CA GLY A 987 6.47 -13.05 -30.84
C GLY A 987 7.88 -13.29 -31.40
N SER A 988 8.91 -13.33 -30.55
CA SER A 988 10.27 -13.72 -30.92
C SER A 988 10.51 -15.23 -30.93
N SER A 989 9.54 -16.04 -30.48
CA SER A 989 9.62 -17.50 -30.44
C SER A 989 8.90 -18.15 -31.63
N LEU A 990 9.62 -18.98 -32.39
CA LEU A 990 9.05 -19.79 -33.45
C LEU A 990 8.14 -20.90 -32.90
N VAL A 991 8.47 -21.43 -31.72
CA VAL A 991 7.61 -22.37 -30.98
C VAL A 991 6.26 -21.73 -30.66
N ALA A 992 6.22 -20.45 -30.29
CA ALA A 992 4.96 -19.72 -30.09
C ALA A 992 4.17 -19.56 -31.38
N THR A 993 4.83 -19.30 -32.51
CA THR A 993 4.19 -19.27 -33.83
C THR A 993 3.57 -20.62 -34.19
N PHE A 994 4.33 -21.70 -34.05
CA PHE A 994 3.89 -23.05 -34.46
C PHE A 994 2.88 -23.68 -33.51
N SER A 995 2.86 -23.26 -32.25
CA SER A 995 1.78 -23.62 -31.33
C SER A 995 0.54 -22.74 -31.50
N GLY A 996 0.55 -21.72 -32.36
CA GLY A 996 -0.60 -20.84 -32.58
C GLY A 996 -0.86 -19.85 -31.44
N ILE A 997 0.15 -19.58 -30.61
CA ILE A 997 0.10 -18.56 -29.54
C ILE A 997 0.35 -17.17 -30.13
N SER A 998 1.19 -17.08 -31.16
CA SER A 998 1.59 -15.83 -31.81
C SER A 998 1.43 -15.92 -33.33
N GLU A 999 1.02 -14.83 -33.95
CA GLU A 999 0.97 -14.68 -35.41
C GLU A 999 2.29 -14.17 -35.99
N VAL A 1000 3.19 -13.64 -35.13
CA VAL A 1000 4.52 -13.19 -35.54
C VAL A 1000 5.41 -14.40 -35.77
N ASN A 1001 6.00 -14.49 -36.97
CA ASN A 1001 7.01 -15.48 -37.32
C ASN A 1001 8.42 -14.83 -37.23
N PRO A 1002 9.29 -15.27 -36.31
CA PRO A 1002 10.58 -14.63 -36.05
C PRO A 1002 11.73 -15.09 -36.96
N LEU A 1003 11.45 -15.93 -37.97
CA LEU A 1003 12.46 -16.35 -38.95
C LEU A 1003 12.89 -15.18 -39.83
N ALA A 1004 14.06 -15.32 -40.48
CA ALA A 1004 14.52 -14.39 -41.50
C ALA A 1004 13.46 -14.20 -42.60
N PRO A 1005 13.41 -13.04 -43.29
CA PRO A 1005 12.50 -12.81 -44.41
C PRO A 1005 12.53 -13.98 -45.39
N HIS A 1006 11.36 -14.55 -45.72
CA HIS A 1006 11.29 -15.70 -46.60
C HIS A 1006 9.96 -15.78 -47.34
N ARG A 1007 10.00 -16.41 -48.52
CA ARG A 1007 8.80 -16.81 -49.26
C ARG A 1007 8.48 -18.27 -48.95
N ARG A 1008 7.19 -18.59 -48.85
CA ARG A 1008 6.70 -19.96 -48.67
C ARG A 1008 5.52 -20.21 -49.58
N CYS A 1009 5.56 -21.29 -50.37
CA CYS A 1009 4.40 -21.69 -51.17
C CYS A 1009 3.38 -22.41 -50.28
N PRO A 1010 2.12 -21.93 -50.16
CA PRO A 1010 1.10 -22.62 -49.36
C PRO A 1010 0.64 -23.96 -49.96
N LYS A 1011 0.98 -24.25 -51.24
CA LYS A 1011 0.59 -25.49 -51.92
C LYS A 1011 1.65 -26.57 -51.85
N CYS A 1012 2.85 -26.29 -52.37
CA CYS A 1012 3.94 -27.28 -52.39
C CYS A 1012 4.85 -27.20 -51.15
N LYS A 1013 4.71 -26.18 -50.29
CA LYS A 1013 5.50 -25.97 -49.06
C LYS A 1013 6.98 -25.61 -49.27
N TYR A 1014 7.43 -25.48 -50.51
CA TYR A 1014 8.76 -24.95 -50.82
C TYR A 1014 8.97 -23.57 -50.17
N SER A 1015 10.15 -23.38 -49.58
CA SER A 1015 10.50 -22.17 -48.82
C SER A 1015 11.86 -21.62 -49.27
N ALA A 1016 11.98 -20.30 -49.42
CA ALA A 1016 13.20 -19.62 -49.80
C ALA A 1016 13.49 -18.45 -48.85
N PHE A 1017 14.59 -18.53 -48.10
CA PHE A 1017 15.01 -17.56 -47.09
C PHE A 1017 16.00 -16.56 -47.65
N ASP A 1018 15.85 -15.29 -47.28
CA ASP A 1018 16.83 -14.24 -47.51
C ASP A 1018 17.64 -13.99 -46.23
N LEU A 1019 18.93 -14.33 -46.30
CA LEU A 1019 19.90 -14.17 -45.21
C LEU A 1019 20.87 -13.01 -45.45
N THR A 1020 20.65 -12.20 -46.50
CA THR A 1020 21.55 -11.09 -46.86
C THR A 1020 21.42 -9.88 -45.93
N GLY A 1021 20.32 -9.78 -45.19
CA GLY A 1021 19.98 -8.61 -44.36
C GLY A 1021 19.45 -7.41 -45.16
N THR A 1022 19.17 -7.59 -46.46
CA THR A 1022 18.68 -6.52 -47.34
C THR A 1022 17.27 -6.07 -46.98
N TYR A 1023 16.40 -7.00 -46.56
CA TYR A 1023 15.02 -6.71 -46.15
C TYR A 1023 14.88 -6.85 -44.64
N GLY A 1024 14.13 -5.93 -44.02
CA GLY A 1024 13.85 -5.95 -42.59
C GLY A 1024 12.76 -6.95 -42.21
N SER A 1025 11.77 -7.17 -43.09
CA SER A 1025 10.65 -8.10 -42.88
C SER A 1025 10.33 -8.91 -44.14
N GLY A 1026 9.77 -10.11 -43.96
CA GLY A 1026 9.20 -10.90 -45.05
C GLY A 1026 8.04 -10.20 -45.76
N TYR A 1027 7.35 -9.26 -45.09
CA TYR A 1027 6.30 -8.43 -45.69
C TYR A 1027 6.84 -7.37 -46.67
N ASP A 1028 8.15 -7.12 -46.67
CA ASP A 1028 8.80 -6.19 -47.60
C ASP A 1028 9.31 -6.88 -48.87
N LEU A 1029 9.20 -8.22 -48.94
CA LEU A 1029 9.63 -9.00 -50.11
C LEU A 1029 8.65 -8.80 -51.28
N PRO A 1030 9.15 -8.58 -52.52
CA PRO A 1030 8.31 -8.28 -53.68
C PRO A 1030 7.52 -9.47 -54.22
#